data_AF-A0A933JWT2-F1
#
_entry.id   AF-A0A933JWT2-F1
#
_cell.length_a   1.000
_cell.length_b   1.000
_cell.length_c   1.000
_cell.angle_alpha   90.00
_cell.angle_beta   90.00
_cell.angle_gamma   90.00
#
_symmetry.space_group_name_H-M   'P 1'
#
loop_
_entity.id
_entity.type
_entity.pdbx_description
1 polymer ?
#
loop_
_entity_poly.entity_id
_entity_poly.type
_entity_poly.pdbx_seq_one_letter_code
_entity_poly.pdbx_strand_id
1 'polypeptide(L)'
;MSYSVTGPAGVSTNPSTGDTTWTPTLDQLGPNTLTLTGTDLAGNHTDQIFVVNVVDSYPPTAEFAVATGLSVTTEGSIISAPGPLDASVLLAENNATVWTAPGSQNLSIVVDLEGDLPQRIDRVTLVSPQQSQAARRFELRAGDSPTNVAPILNGELLNDAKRHTFTFAPTQAKVVELLILDNYGSPFQTSLLRLDVAGPPRMGGAVSYAAAGASVVRASPSHGQAPPSRLFDFDDPTTPSIFPTEWLATTVPANVVLDLAGDVRRIDFVRLRSEAGTPIAVKDFELRVSSTDSLPESFTTVFAGTLPADNRSHAFRFPATPARYVELIVRSVQGPTATQAFLYDLQVYAEDVGGRTISFEDGSSDLDGEIVSHRWSFGDGEISTESSPTHTYASPGSYRVTLEVTDDTELAGSKSFVYEALESPVADFGTDPLAPRDLDVVTVTDRSTSPNGPLLSKRFSAFGPRISPSGLSWTDSPHPLALWQGTYTIGLAVIDPYRLESATSRVLATPDEPAEVAAGPDARVYWGEPLLFDAYSVIDPADRDFQVCEVDWGDGFVEPLSFCGASGLHAYEFPGTYVLSLTAAEPLGERVRASSEVHVVPRPSSVVVLDARPAPGTGLTTVSARMLDGYASASSMEGRELVLSLGAVSATRVADVDGRIAVDFPFSATENEVRASFAGDTFYEPSDGSAVFPPATVAEPPLVAASPSRFRGHEFIMTSGPTGGERTRATHILVASEVRTVATIDMPWISVIHGSLEVRPGQLAVFEVPDLPLGIPGALRTIFKVTAPQDVAVWVETDHANDGASELVAPVSTLGTEYVVVNGNSGSWVQAIATEDDTTVTFVPTAACRVADGPSLVAGQVHVATLQRYQTIQCQYLSESSPRLTFTGSTFSADKPIAVFAGGIPSKAFTPDTQFEHLPSIDRWGTSFVVQKANRQSLDRIRMVAAFDGTEVRVNGAVYALLGRAQSADLLLDAVDTRAIVATQPILVAHVEVDPSKTSDEPMLALVPPVEQLVTSAFGFTEFTGRFSLAPGFDFDDLQLVAPTGSVGSVLLDGAPVTAAWVPDPILGYSMANVTLPLGLHRLDSLSPAVLIGGVSMGYGFGSAHGTAVEWRLNQLGRPCVPAAGAPGDLNDDDCDGRIDEELANVVD
;
A
#
# COMPACT_ATOMS: atom_id res chain seq x y z
N MET A 1 1.20 -34.80 -8.94
CA MET A 1 2.30 -34.06 -8.26
C MET A 1 2.13 -34.23 -6.77
N SER A 2 3.12 -34.77 -6.07
CA SER A 2 3.17 -34.81 -4.61
C SER A 2 4.11 -33.70 -4.15
N TYR A 3 3.59 -32.71 -3.42
CA TYR A 3 4.41 -31.65 -2.84
C TYR A 3 4.95 -32.11 -1.48
N SER A 4 6.26 -32.06 -1.29
CA SER A 4 6.88 -32.17 0.04
C SER A 4 7.21 -30.77 0.54
N VAL A 5 6.51 -30.29 1.56
CA VAL A 5 6.84 -29.02 2.24
C VAL A 5 7.97 -29.32 3.22
N THR A 6 9.16 -28.73 2.99
CA THR A 6 10.23 -28.70 3.99
C THR A 6 10.18 -27.33 4.67
N GLY A 7 10.00 -27.30 5.99
CA GLY A 7 9.90 -26.05 6.74
C GLY A 7 11.19 -25.22 6.70
N PRO A 8 11.11 -23.90 6.97
CA PRO A 8 12.27 -23.03 6.98
C PRO A 8 13.26 -23.44 8.09
N ALA A 9 14.55 -23.39 7.78
CA ALA A 9 15.61 -23.71 8.73
C ALA A 9 15.54 -22.75 9.94
N GLY A 10 15.20 -23.27 11.13
CA GLY A 10 15.23 -22.49 12.38
C GLY A 10 14.19 -22.83 13.46
N VAL A 11 13.22 -23.71 13.20
CA VAL A 11 12.23 -24.10 14.24
C VAL A 11 12.72 -25.32 15.01
N SER A 12 13.13 -25.13 16.28
CA SER A 12 13.46 -26.24 17.18
C SER A 12 12.20 -26.89 17.74
N THR A 13 11.97 -28.17 17.44
CA THR A 13 10.98 -28.99 18.13
C THR A 13 11.46 -29.35 19.54
N ASN A 14 10.67 -29.04 20.57
CA ASN A 14 10.90 -29.55 21.92
C ASN A 14 10.69 -31.08 21.91
N PRO A 15 11.67 -31.92 22.29
CA PRO A 15 11.59 -33.39 22.16
C PRO A 15 10.62 -34.09 23.14
N SER A 16 9.83 -33.35 23.94
CA SER A 16 9.10 -33.91 25.08
C SER A 16 7.58 -34.07 24.92
N THR A 17 6.95 -33.67 23.80
CA THR A 17 5.48 -33.76 23.65
C THR A 17 4.92 -34.32 22.33
N GLY A 18 5.73 -34.79 21.37
CA GLY A 18 5.22 -35.62 20.26
C GLY A 18 4.49 -34.89 19.12
N ASP A 19 4.34 -35.60 18.00
CA ASP A 19 4.08 -35.12 16.63
C ASP A 19 2.87 -34.19 16.43
N THR A 20 3.08 -33.13 15.65
CA THR A 20 2.03 -32.26 15.09
C THR A 20 1.67 -32.76 13.68
N THR A 21 0.39 -32.97 13.38
CA THR A 21 -0.07 -33.34 12.03
C THR A 21 -0.55 -32.09 11.30
N TRP A 22 -0.05 -31.89 10.07
CA TRP A 22 -0.44 -30.80 9.20
C TRP A 22 -1.41 -31.31 8.15
N THR A 23 -2.57 -30.66 8.03
CA THR A 23 -3.58 -31.02 7.04
C THR A 23 -3.75 -29.85 6.07
N PRO A 24 -3.39 -30.00 4.78
CA PRO A 24 -3.67 -28.97 3.78
C PRO A 24 -5.17 -29.03 3.41
N THR A 25 -5.85 -27.89 3.50
CA THR A 25 -7.22 -27.74 3.01
C THR A 25 -7.26 -26.65 1.95
N LEU A 26 -7.82 -26.98 0.78
CA LEU A 26 -8.05 -26.05 -0.31
C LEU A 26 -9.33 -25.27 0.00
N ASP A 27 -9.21 -24.04 0.51
CA ASP A 27 -10.37 -23.17 0.74
C ASP A 27 -10.51 -22.16 -0.41
N GLN A 28 -11.72 -21.91 -0.89
CA GLN A 28 -12.01 -21.33 -2.21
C GLN A 28 -11.83 -19.79 -2.33
N LEU A 29 -10.81 -19.21 -1.71
CA LEU A 29 -10.52 -17.77 -1.80
C LEU A 29 -9.26 -17.53 -2.68
N GLY A 30 -9.41 -17.73 -4.00
CA GLY A 30 -8.47 -17.28 -5.04
C GLY A 30 -7.43 -18.32 -5.52
N PRO A 31 -6.91 -18.22 -6.77
CA PRO A 31 -6.19 -19.31 -7.43
C PRO A 31 -4.75 -19.58 -6.95
N ASN A 32 -4.18 -18.81 -6.01
CA ASN A 32 -2.76 -18.92 -5.61
C ASN A 32 -2.51 -18.96 -4.10
N THR A 33 -3.52 -19.29 -3.28
CA THR A 33 -3.40 -19.30 -1.82
C THR A 33 -3.51 -20.72 -1.27
N LEU A 34 -2.48 -21.21 -0.56
CA LEU A 34 -2.50 -22.52 0.10
C LEU A 34 -2.47 -22.33 1.62
N THR A 35 -3.56 -22.75 2.29
CA THR A 35 -3.71 -22.63 3.74
C THR A 35 -3.31 -23.94 4.42
N LEU A 36 -2.35 -23.87 5.35
CA LEU A 36 -1.93 -25.01 6.17
C LEU A 36 -2.46 -24.85 7.60
N THR A 37 -3.11 -25.90 8.11
CA THR A 37 -3.61 -25.96 9.49
C THR A 37 -2.95 -27.11 10.23
N GLY A 38 -2.40 -26.83 11.42
CA GLY A 38 -1.78 -27.82 12.30
C GLY A 38 -2.68 -28.16 13.49
N THR A 39 -2.81 -29.44 13.82
CA THR A 39 -3.52 -29.93 15.02
C THR A 39 -2.59 -30.82 15.84
N ASP A 40 -2.67 -30.71 17.18
CA ASP A 40 -2.05 -31.68 18.09
C ASP A 40 -2.89 -32.98 18.17
N LEU A 41 -2.29 -34.04 18.73
CA LEU A 41 -2.94 -35.35 18.89
C LEU A 41 -4.18 -35.33 19.83
N ALA A 42 -4.48 -34.21 20.48
CA ALA A 42 -5.63 -34.04 21.38
C ALA A 42 -6.78 -33.23 20.75
N GLY A 43 -6.58 -32.61 19.58
CA GLY A 43 -7.60 -31.86 18.83
C GLY A 43 -7.94 -30.48 19.40
N ASN A 44 -7.09 -29.90 20.26
CA ASN A 44 -7.49 -28.76 21.11
C ASN A 44 -6.85 -27.40 20.76
N HIS A 45 -6.04 -27.29 19.71
CA HIS A 45 -5.57 -25.99 19.21
C HIS A 45 -5.63 -25.92 17.68
N THR A 46 -6.25 -24.87 17.17
CA THR A 46 -6.21 -24.41 15.77
C THR A 46 -5.90 -22.93 15.84
N ASP A 47 -4.64 -22.54 15.66
CA ASP A 47 -4.28 -21.13 15.36
C ASP A 47 -2.79 -21.03 15.00
N GLN A 48 -2.46 -21.46 13.78
CA GLN A 48 -1.43 -20.84 12.94
C GLN A 48 -1.82 -21.06 11.48
N ILE A 49 -2.23 -19.97 10.80
CA ILE A 49 -2.54 -19.94 9.37
C ILE A 49 -1.27 -19.46 8.66
N PHE A 50 -0.66 -20.31 7.84
CA PHE A 50 0.37 -19.87 6.88
C PHE A 50 -0.29 -19.57 5.55
N VAL A 51 -0.08 -18.35 5.04
CA VAL A 51 -0.42 -17.94 3.68
C VAL A 51 0.86 -17.96 2.86
N VAL A 52 1.00 -18.94 1.97
CA VAL A 52 2.14 -19.01 1.04
C VAL A 52 1.70 -18.39 -0.29
N ASN A 53 2.28 -17.24 -0.64
CA ASN A 53 2.26 -16.75 -2.02
C ASN A 53 3.37 -17.47 -2.79
N VAL A 54 2.99 -18.30 -3.76
CA VAL A 54 3.95 -18.96 -4.64
C VAL A 54 4.42 -17.95 -5.69
N VAL A 55 5.65 -17.45 -5.53
CA VAL A 55 6.37 -16.69 -6.56
C VAL A 55 7.35 -17.66 -7.20
N ASP A 56 7.11 -18.05 -8.47
CA ASP A 56 8.02 -18.94 -9.20
C ASP A 56 9.27 -18.17 -9.67
N SER A 57 10.37 -18.31 -8.94
CA SER A 57 11.72 -17.96 -9.39
C SER A 57 12.53 -19.23 -9.73
N TYR A 58 12.85 -19.40 -11.03
CA TYR A 58 13.85 -20.25 -11.75
C TYR A 58 14.89 -21.09 -10.94
N PRO A 59 15.55 -22.12 -11.54
CA PRO A 59 15.14 -23.15 -12.53
C PRO A 59 15.54 -24.60 -12.15
N PRO A 60 15.03 -25.64 -12.84
CA PRO A 60 15.76 -26.88 -13.04
C PRO A 60 16.12 -27.10 -14.53
N THR A 61 17.42 -27.23 -14.77
CA THR A 61 18.01 -27.71 -16.02
C THR A 61 17.73 -29.21 -16.21
N ALA A 62 17.04 -29.57 -17.29
CA ALA A 62 17.20 -30.87 -17.95
C ALA A 62 16.79 -30.74 -19.42
N GLU A 63 17.74 -31.02 -20.30
CA GLU A 63 17.61 -31.02 -21.76
C GLU A 63 16.47 -31.94 -22.23
N PHE A 64 15.65 -31.44 -23.17
CA PHE A 64 14.97 -32.30 -24.13
C PHE A 64 15.33 -31.84 -25.55
N ALA A 65 16.09 -32.68 -26.23
CA ALA A 65 16.31 -32.59 -27.66
C ALA A 65 15.00 -32.94 -28.39
N VAL A 66 14.44 -31.98 -29.11
CA VAL A 66 13.38 -32.24 -30.09
C VAL A 66 14.04 -32.58 -31.41
N ALA A 67 14.09 -33.87 -31.72
CA ALA A 67 14.33 -34.35 -33.07
C ALA A 67 12.98 -34.44 -33.79
N THR A 68 12.94 -33.93 -35.01
CA THR A 68 11.80 -33.86 -35.94
C THR A 68 11.24 -35.24 -36.32
N GLY A 69 9.91 -35.36 -36.35
CA GLY A 69 9.22 -36.49 -36.99
C GLY A 69 7.79 -36.65 -36.52
N LEU A 70 6.83 -36.07 -37.25
CA LEU A 70 5.41 -36.17 -36.95
C LEU A 70 4.89 -37.61 -37.11
N SER A 71 4.61 -38.30 -36.01
CA SER A 71 3.57 -39.34 -35.94
C SER A 71 2.72 -39.10 -34.71
N VAL A 72 1.45 -38.75 -34.92
CA VAL A 72 0.49 -38.43 -33.85
C VAL A 72 0.12 -39.73 -33.12
N THR A 73 0.79 -40.01 -32.01
CA THR A 73 0.29 -40.94 -30.99
C THR A 73 -0.67 -40.18 -30.06
N THR A 74 -1.77 -40.81 -29.65
CA THR A 74 -2.54 -40.33 -28.50
C THR A 74 -1.67 -40.58 -27.27
N GLU A 75 -1.15 -39.53 -26.63
CA GLU A 75 -0.41 -39.67 -25.36
C GLU A 75 -1.34 -40.35 -24.33
N GLY A 76 -0.80 -41.35 -23.64
CA GLY A 76 -1.54 -42.17 -22.69
C GLY A 76 -0.61 -42.68 -21.61
N SER A 77 -1.17 -43.14 -20.50
CA SER A 77 -0.38 -43.69 -19.38
C SER A 77 -0.85 -45.11 -19.06
N ILE A 78 0.09 -45.99 -18.70
CA ILE A 78 -0.27 -47.37 -18.29
C ILE A 78 -0.73 -47.34 -16.84
N ILE A 79 -2.00 -47.65 -16.62
CA ILE A 79 -2.63 -47.67 -15.28
C ILE A 79 -2.43 -49.04 -14.62
N SER A 80 -2.36 -50.12 -15.41
CA SER A 80 -2.06 -51.45 -14.88
C SER A 80 -1.42 -52.38 -15.91
N ALA A 81 -0.37 -53.09 -15.51
CA ALA A 81 0.21 -54.19 -16.27
C ALA A 81 0.86 -55.22 -15.30
N PRO A 82 0.81 -56.53 -15.59
CA PRO A 82 1.51 -57.55 -14.81
C PRO A 82 3.02 -57.51 -15.06
N GLY A 83 3.85 -57.66 -14.01
CA GLY A 83 5.33 -57.64 -14.14
C GLY A 83 6.02 -56.58 -13.27
N PRO A 84 7.35 -56.38 -13.38
CA PRO A 84 8.05 -55.32 -12.64
C PRO A 84 7.48 -53.94 -13.01
N LEU A 85 7.48 -53.04 -12.03
CA LEU A 85 6.67 -51.81 -11.97
C LEU A 85 6.83 -50.81 -13.13
N ASP A 86 7.82 -50.96 -14.01
CA ASP A 86 8.08 -50.00 -15.09
C ASP A 86 7.52 -50.48 -16.44
N ALA A 87 6.20 -50.48 -16.57
CA ALA A 87 5.52 -50.80 -17.83
C ALA A 87 5.60 -49.65 -18.85
N SER A 88 6.08 -48.46 -18.45
CA SER A 88 6.17 -47.26 -19.29
C SER A 88 7.02 -47.49 -20.56
N VAL A 89 7.93 -48.47 -20.53
CA VAL A 89 8.72 -48.92 -21.68
C VAL A 89 7.88 -49.33 -22.90
N LEU A 90 6.62 -49.75 -22.71
CA LEU A 90 5.73 -50.11 -23.81
C LEU A 90 5.24 -48.91 -24.64
N LEU A 91 5.28 -47.71 -24.06
CA LEU A 91 4.87 -46.46 -24.70
C LEU A 91 6.08 -45.64 -25.20
N ALA A 92 7.31 -46.12 -24.93
CA ALA A 92 8.52 -45.43 -25.34
C ALA A 92 8.74 -45.53 -26.86
N GLU A 93 9.27 -44.46 -27.47
CA GLU A 93 9.49 -44.43 -28.93
C GLU A 93 10.61 -45.36 -29.40
N ASN A 94 11.46 -45.86 -28.50
CA ASN A 94 12.59 -46.72 -28.80
C ASN A 94 12.28 -48.21 -28.50
N ASN A 95 12.47 -49.10 -29.49
CA ASN A 95 12.30 -50.56 -29.32
C ASN A 95 13.47 -51.21 -28.54
N ALA A 96 14.18 -50.46 -27.69
CA ALA A 96 15.42 -50.89 -27.05
C ALA A 96 15.17 -51.70 -25.75
N THR A 97 14.01 -51.53 -25.12
CA THR A 97 13.62 -52.15 -23.84
C THR A 97 12.44 -53.10 -24.03
N VAL A 98 12.49 -54.26 -23.37
CA VAL A 98 11.45 -55.31 -23.46
C VAL A 98 10.63 -55.32 -22.18
N TRP A 99 9.32 -55.14 -22.30
CA TRP A 99 8.41 -55.43 -21.18
C TRP A 99 8.24 -56.94 -21.01
N THR A 100 8.30 -57.42 -19.76
CA THR A 100 8.14 -58.83 -19.43
C THR A 100 7.20 -59.02 -18.25
N ALA A 101 6.34 -60.04 -18.33
CA ALA A 101 5.38 -60.40 -17.29
C ALA A 101 5.47 -61.89 -16.96
N PRO A 102 5.30 -62.28 -15.66
CA PRO A 102 5.18 -63.68 -15.28
C PRO A 102 3.85 -64.27 -15.78
N GLY A 103 3.90 -65.49 -16.30
CA GLY A 103 2.74 -66.19 -16.87
C GLY A 103 2.72 -66.20 -18.40
N SER A 104 1.86 -67.05 -18.95
CA SER A 104 1.79 -67.35 -20.38
C SER A 104 0.44 -67.07 -21.02
N GLN A 105 -0.59 -66.71 -20.24
CA GLN A 105 -1.97 -66.52 -20.69
C GLN A 105 -2.71 -65.48 -19.83
N ASN A 106 -3.71 -64.82 -20.41
CA ASN A 106 -4.62 -63.86 -19.79
C ASN A 106 -3.94 -62.70 -19.04
N LEU A 107 -2.96 -62.07 -19.68
CA LEU A 107 -2.25 -60.92 -19.12
C LEU A 107 -2.89 -59.62 -19.64
N SER A 108 -3.38 -58.78 -18.74
CA SER A 108 -4.07 -57.53 -19.08
C SER A 108 -3.16 -56.31 -18.93
N ILE A 109 -3.07 -55.50 -19.98
CA ILE A 109 -2.39 -54.21 -19.99
C ILE A 109 -3.46 -53.13 -20.22
N VAL A 110 -3.60 -52.20 -19.29
CA VAL A 110 -4.62 -51.14 -19.33
C VAL A 110 -3.95 -49.79 -19.49
N VAL A 111 -4.39 -49.06 -20.51
CA VAL A 111 -3.89 -47.73 -20.89
C VAL A 111 -5.00 -46.70 -20.69
N ASP A 112 -4.72 -45.64 -19.94
CA ASP A 112 -5.52 -44.40 -19.93
C ASP A 112 -5.12 -43.56 -21.14
N LEU A 113 -6.09 -43.06 -21.89
CA LEU A 113 -5.85 -42.09 -22.96
C LEU A 113 -5.97 -40.68 -22.36
N GLU A 114 -4.97 -39.82 -22.56
CA GLU A 114 -4.96 -38.50 -21.91
C GLU A 114 -6.17 -37.63 -22.28
N GLY A 115 -6.68 -36.91 -21.27
CA GLY A 115 -7.75 -35.91 -21.40
C GLY A 115 -9.01 -36.24 -20.58
N ASP A 116 -9.79 -35.20 -20.28
CA ASP A 116 -11.04 -35.34 -19.50
C ASP A 116 -12.19 -35.97 -20.29
N LEU A 117 -12.10 -36.01 -21.62
CA LEU A 117 -13.12 -36.50 -22.54
C LEU A 117 -12.66 -37.75 -23.32
N PRO A 118 -13.58 -38.65 -23.71
CA PRO A 118 -13.25 -39.81 -24.56
C PRO A 118 -12.55 -39.42 -25.87
N GLN A 119 -11.52 -40.18 -26.22
CA GLN A 119 -10.77 -40.04 -27.47
C GLN A 119 -11.31 -41.01 -28.53
N ARG A 120 -11.32 -40.59 -29.80
CA ARG A 120 -11.67 -41.47 -30.92
C ARG A 120 -10.44 -42.25 -31.38
N ILE A 121 -10.48 -43.57 -31.25
CA ILE A 121 -9.41 -44.51 -31.63
C ILE A 121 -9.87 -45.43 -32.77
N ASP A 122 -8.98 -45.81 -33.69
CA ASP A 122 -9.30 -46.72 -34.79
C ASP A 122 -8.16 -47.68 -35.17
N ARG A 123 -7.00 -47.57 -34.51
CA ARG A 123 -5.90 -48.51 -34.70
C ARG A 123 -5.06 -48.71 -33.45
N VAL A 124 -4.43 -49.88 -33.39
CA VAL A 124 -3.39 -50.21 -32.41
C VAL A 124 -2.16 -50.74 -33.14
N THR A 125 -0.97 -50.30 -32.76
CA THR A 125 0.30 -50.83 -33.25
C THR A 125 0.99 -51.59 -32.14
N LEU A 126 1.40 -52.83 -32.42
CA LEU A 126 2.03 -53.72 -31.46
C LEU A 126 3.37 -54.23 -32.03
N VAL A 127 4.37 -54.38 -31.18
CA VAL A 127 5.66 -55.00 -31.54
C VAL A 127 5.96 -56.10 -30.52
N SER A 128 6.12 -57.34 -30.98
CA SER A 128 6.58 -58.47 -30.15
C SER A 128 8.07 -58.76 -30.41
N PRO A 129 8.87 -59.10 -29.39
CA PRO A 129 10.26 -59.51 -29.60
C PRO A 129 10.34 -60.84 -30.38
N GLN A 130 11.48 -61.14 -31.00
CA GLN A 130 11.67 -62.40 -31.73
C GLN A 130 12.11 -63.56 -30.81
N GLN A 131 11.23 -64.04 -29.92
CA GLN A 131 11.55 -65.07 -28.89
C GLN A 131 10.35 -65.97 -28.55
N SER A 132 10.57 -67.09 -27.86
CA SER A 132 9.48 -68.01 -27.45
C SER A 132 8.50 -67.42 -26.44
N GLN A 133 8.90 -66.38 -25.73
CA GLN A 133 8.09 -65.62 -24.77
C GLN A 133 7.32 -64.45 -25.40
N ALA A 134 7.36 -64.28 -26.72
CA ALA A 134 6.63 -63.21 -27.41
C ALA A 134 5.11 -63.41 -27.31
N ALA A 135 4.36 -62.34 -27.02
CA ALA A 135 2.90 -62.34 -27.09
C ALA A 135 2.42 -62.80 -28.48
N ARG A 136 1.39 -63.66 -28.52
CA ARG A 136 0.87 -64.25 -29.76
C ARG A 136 -0.57 -63.82 -30.00
N ARG A 137 -1.56 -64.41 -29.32
CA ARG A 137 -2.97 -64.02 -29.50
C ARG A 137 -3.37 -62.96 -28.48
N PHE A 138 -4.17 -61.98 -28.90
CA PHE A 138 -4.67 -60.91 -28.04
C PHE A 138 -6.12 -60.53 -28.34
N GLU A 139 -6.79 -59.97 -27.35
CA GLU A 139 -8.07 -59.28 -27.45
C GLU A 139 -7.88 -57.82 -27.01
N LEU A 140 -8.33 -56.88 -27.83
CA LEU A 140 -8.35 -55.45 -27.53
C LEU A 140 -9.75 -55.05 -27.10
N ARG A 141 -9.84 -54.29 -26.01
CA ARG A 141 -11.08 -53.76 -25.45
C ARG A 141 -10.97 -52.26 -25.21
N ALA A 142 -12.09 -51.57 -25.27
CA ALA A 142 -12.16 -50.13 -25.06
C ALA A 142 -13.40 -49.73 -24.27
N GLY A 143 -13.32 -48.62 -23.54
CA GLY A 143 -14.46 -48.04 -22.84
C GLY A 143 -14.10 -46.80 -22.02
N ASP A 144 -15.00 -46.40 -21.13
CA ASP A 144 -14.88 -45.13 -20.39
C ASP A 144 -14.10 -45.26 -19.07
N SER A 145 -13.89 -46.49 -18.58
CA SER A 145 -13.14 -46.78 -17.36
C SER A 145 -12.53 -48.19 -17.39
N PRO A 146 -11.55 -48.50 -16.53
CA PRO A 146 -10.93 -49.84 -16.48
C PRO A 146 -11.89 -50.98 -16.13
N THR A 147 -13.05 -50.67 -15.53
CA THR A 147 -14.07 -51.64 -15.15
C THR A 147 -15.22 -51.72 -16.14
N ASN A 148 -15.25 -50.85 -17.15
CA ASN A 148 -16.29 -50.76 -18.17
C ASN A 148 -15.67 -50.72 -19.57
N VAL A 149 -15.04 -51.83 -19.97
CA VAL A 149 -14.45 -52.02 -21.31
C VAL A 149 -15.18 -53.12 -22.07
N ALA A 150 -15.32 -52.96 -23.39
CA ALA A 150 -15.94 -53.94 -24.28
C ALA A 150 -14.96 -54.38 -25.39
N PRO A 151 -15.03 -55.63 -25.88
CA PRO A 151 -14.15 -56.11 -26.96
C PRO A 151 -14.37 -55.34 -28.26
N ILE A 152 -13.28 -54.87 -28.86
CA ILE A 152 -13.28 -54.11 -30.13
C ILE A 152 -12.48 -54.79 -31.24
N LEU A 153 -11.50 -55.62 -30.91
CA LEU A 153 -10.68 -56.34 -31.89
C LEU A 153 -10.08 -57.61 -31.29
N ASN A 154 -9.95 -58.67 -32.09
CA ASN A 154 -9.09 -59.83 -31.78
C ASN A 154 -7.96 -59.90 -32.80
N GLY A 155 -6.75 -60.25 -32.37
CA GLY A 155 -5.59 -60.31 -33.25
C GLY A 155 -4.58 -61.39 -32.89
N GLU A 156 -3.70 -61.68 -33.86
CA GLU A 156 -2.53 -62.55 -33.69
C GLU A 156 -1.28 -61.77 -34.14
N LEU A 157 -0.27 -61.74 -33.28
CA LEU A 157 1.03 -61.10 -33.50
C LEU A 157 2.03 -62.11 -34.06
N LEU A 158 2.80 -61.71 -35.08
CA LEU A 158 3.88 -62.54 -35.63
C LEU A 158 5.17 -62.41 -34.81
N ASN A 159 5.86 -63.53 -34.59
CA ASN A 159 7.15 -63.57 -33.90
C ASN A 159 8.32 -63.09 -34.78
N ASP A 160 8.31 -61.81 -35.19
CA ASP A 160 9.23 -61.29 -36.22
C ASP A 160 9.93 -59.96 -35.86
N ALA A 161 9.70 -59.42 -34.65
CA ALA A 161 10.24 -58.12 -34.20
C ALA A 161 9.84 -56.92 -35.06
N LYS A 162 8.76 -57.03 -35.87
CA LYS A 162 8.24 -55.93 -36.69
C LYS A 162 7.04 -55.25 -36.02
N ARG A 163 6.72 -54.04 -36.50
CA ARG A 163 5.48 -53.32 -36.15
C ARG A 163 4.31 -53.96 -36.90
N HIS A 164 3.29 -54.36 -36.15
CA HIS A 164 2.02 -54.83 -36.67
C HIS A 164 0.95 -53.82 -36.29
N THR A 165 0.29 -53.24 -37.29
CA THR A 165 -0.81 -52.28 -37.07
C THR A 165 -2.12 -52.96 -37.36
N PHE A 166 -3.04 -52.89 -36.40
CA PHE A 166 -4.37 -53.47 -36.51
C PHE A 166 -5.40 -52.34 -36.45
N THR A 167 -6.27 -52.27 -37.45
CA THR A 167 -7.33 -51.27 -37.56
C THR A 167 -8.68 -51.85 -37.13
N PHE A 168 -9.54 -51.03 -36.56
CA PHE A 168 -10.89 -51.38 -36.13
C PHE A 168 -11.85 -50.21 -36.36
N ALA A 169 -13.17 -50.45 -36.21
CA ALA A 169 -14.15 -49.39 -36.38
C ALA A 169 -13.88 -48.25 -35.38
N PRO A 170 -13.90 -46.97 -35.81
CA PRO A 170 -13.58 -45.88 -34.92
C PRO A 170 -14.46 -45.87 -33.67
N THR A 171 -13.82 -45.99 -32.51
CA THR A 171 -14.47 -46.19 -31.21
C THR A 171 -14.11 -45.04 -30.28
N GLN A 172 -15.08 -44.53 -29.53
CA GLN A 172 -14.85 -43.57 -28.45
C GLN A 172 -14.37 -44.34 -27.22
N ALA A 173 -13.24 -43.94 -26.64
CA ALA A 173 -12.64 -44.61 -25.50
C ALA A 173 -11.89 -43.61 -24.63
N LYS A 174 -11.98 -43.77 -23.31
CA LYS A 174 -11.05 -43.16 -22.36
C LYS A 174 -9.97 -44.15 -21.94
N VAL A 175 -10.31 -45.44 -21.94
CA VAL A 175 -9.43 -46.53 -21.53
C VAL A 175 -9.37 -47.61 -22.61
N VAL A 176 -8.18 -48.17 -22.82
CA VAL A 176 -7.94 -49.31 -23.69
C VAL A 176 -7.29 -50.45 -22.89
N GLU A 177 -7.88 -51.64 -22.96
CA GLU A 177 -7.32 -52.86 -22.37
C GLU A 177 -6.82 -53.78 -23.49
N LEU A 178 -5.53 -54.12 -23.46
CA LEU A 178 -4.91 -55.19 -24.26
C LEU A 178 -4.82 -56.46 -23.40
N LEU A 179 -5.64 -57.46 -23.73
CA LEU A 179 -5.63 -58.76 -23.08
C LEU A 179 -4.84 -59.76 -23.92
N ILE A 180 -3.65 -60.14 -23.46
CA ILE A 180 -2.82 -61.17 -24.11
C ILE A 180 -3.33 -62.55 -23.69
N LEU A 181 -3.78 -63.34 -24.66
CA LEU A 181 -4.40 -64.65 -24.45
C LEU A 181 -3.36 -65.77 -24.36
N ASP A 182 -2.31 -65.71 -25.18
CA ASP A 182 -1.18 -66.64 -25.12
C ASP A 182 0.14 -66.10 -25.73
N ASN A 183 1.20 -66.91 -25.68
CA ASN A 183 2.51 -66.63 -26.24
C ASN A 183 3.03 -67.79 -27.14
N TYR A 184 4.21 -67.63 -27.72
CA TYR A 184 4.83 -68.59 -28.65
C TYR A 184 5.44 -69.87 -28.01
N GLY A 185 5.17 -70.16 -26.73
CA GLY A 185 5.50 -71.44 -26.10
C GLY A 185 6.33 -71.36 -24.81
N SER A 186 6.52 -70.19 -24.22
CA SER A 186 7.12 -70.05 -22.88
C SER A 186 6.05 -70.25 -21.81
N PRO A 187 6.14 -71.25 -20.91
CA PRO A 187 5.17 -71.41 -19.82
C PRO A 187 5.39 -70.43 -18.67
N PHE A 188 6.52 -69.71 -18.65
CA PHE A 188 6.95 -68.91 -17.49
C PHE A 188 6.73 -67.41 -17.64
N GLN A 189 6.89 -66.87 -18.85
CA GLN A 189 6.90 -65.42 -19.08
C GLN A 189 6.36 -65.06 -20.46
N THR A 190 5.81 -63.85 -20.54
CA THR A 190 5.34 -63.22 -21.78
C THR A 190 5.98 -61.85 -21.94
N SER A 191 6.23 -61.44 -23.17
CA SER A 191 6.96 -60.22 -23.50
C SER A 191 6.35 -59.47 -24.68
N LEU A 192 6.48 -58.15 -24.64
CA LEU A 192 6.04 -57.20 -25.66
C LEU A 192 7.07 -56.05 -25.69
N LEU A 193 7.38 -55.54 -26.88
CA LEU A 193 8.30 -54.43 -27.07
C LEU A 193 7.57 -53.09 -27.07
N ARG A 194 6.35 -53.04 -27.63
CA ARG A 194 5.63 -51.78 -27.85
C ARG A 194 4.12 -51.95 -27.98
N LEU A 195 3.40 -50.92 -27.52
CA LEU A 195 1.97 -50.71 -27.69
C LEU A 195 1.72 -49.24 -28.03
N ASP A 196 1.23 -48.93 -29.24
CA ASP A 196 0.72 -47.61 -29.60
C ASP A 196 -0.78 -47.69 -29.85
N VAL A 197 -1.55 -46.77 -29.29
CA VAL A 197 -2.98 -46.59 -29.63
C VAL A 197 -3.11 -45.30 -30.42
N ALA A 198 -3.78 -45.35 -31.56
CA ALA A 198 -3.99 -44.19 -32.40
C ALA A 198 -5.44 -44.09 -32.92
N GLY A 199 -5.84 -42.86 -33.20
CA GLY A 199 -7.07 -42.56 -33.91
C GLY A 199 -6.87 -42.40 -35.42
N PRO A 200 -7.97 -42.09 -36.12
CA PRO A 200 -7.91 -41.82 -37.55
C PRO A 200 -6.88 -40.72 -37.80
N PRO A 201 -6.09 -40.82 -38.89
CA PRO A 201 -5.08 -39.82 -39.18
C PRO A 201 -5.75 -38.44 -39.26
N ARG A 202 -5.35 -37.54 -38.37
CA ARG A 202 -5.85 -36.17 -38.30
C ARG A 202 -5.15 -35.36 -39.38
N MET A 203 -5.79 -35.14 -40.52
CA MET A 203 -5.25 -34.26 -41.55
C MET A 203 -5.74 -32.82 -41.32
N GLY A 204 -4.89 -32.05 -40.66
CA GLY A 204 -5.02 -30.61 -40.46
C GLY A 204 -3.71 -30.09 -39.89
N GLY A 205 -2.73 -29.81 -40.76
CA GLY A 205 -1.43 -29.25 -40.37
C GLY A 205 -1.03 -28.19 -41.38
N ALA A 206 -0.63 -27.02 -40.88
CA ALA A 206 -0.11 -25.94 -41.70
C ALA A 206 1.18 -26.35 -42.44
N VAL A 207 1.33 -25.97 -43.71
CA VAL A 207 2.55 -26.23 -44.50
C VAL A 207 3.56 -25.10 -44.25
N SER A 208 4.74 -25.44 -43.72
CA SER A 208 5.86 -24.50 -43.58
C SER A 208 6.63 -24.40 -44.90
N TYR A 209 6.71 -23.22 -45.51
CA TYR A 209 7.36 -23.01 -46.81
C TYR A 209 8.88 -22.88 -46.74
N ALA A 210 9.44 -22.71 -45.53
CA ALA A 210 10.89 -22.70 -45.36
C ALA A 210 11.53 -24.09 -45.63
N ALA A 211 10.73 -25.16 -45.56
CA ALA A 211 11.13 -26.52 -45.94
C ALA A 211 10.85 -26.88 -47.43
N ALA A 212 10.24 -25.96 -48.21
CA ALA A 212 9.70 -26.24 -49.55
C ALA A 212 10.47 -25.55 -50.70
N GLY A 213 11.76 -25.22 -50.51
CA GLY A 213 12.61 -24.65 -51.56
C GLY A 213 12.60 -23.11 -51.66
N ALA A 214 12.15 -22.41 -50.61
CA ALA A 214 12.29 -20.96 -50.52
C ALA A 214 13.76 -20.52 -50.51
N SER A 215 14.07 -19.33 -51.04
CA SER A 215 15.46 -18.83 -51.11
C SER A 215 15.57 -17.35 -50.75
N VAL A 216 16.70 -16.97 -50.15
CA VAL A 216 17.01 -15.56 -49.86
C VAL A 216 17.40 -14.85 -51.16
N VAL A 217 16.62 -13.87 -51.58
CA VAL A 217 16.87 -13.09 -52.81
C VAL A 217 17.50 -11.74 -52.54
N ARG A 218 17.30 -11.18 -51.35
CA ARG A 218 17.95 -9.97 -50.87
C ARG A 218 18.06 -10.01 -49.36
N ALA A 219 19.18 -9.59 -48.80
CA ALA A 219 19.32 -9.40 -47.36
C ALA A 219 20.33 -8.29 -47.06
N SER A 220 20.22 -7.70 -45.88
CA SER A 220 21.23 -6.77 -45.35
C SER A 220 22.55 -7.48 -45.04
N PRO A 221 23.70 -6.76 -45.05
CA PRO A 221 25.00 -7.34 -44.70
C PRO A 221 25.00 -7.93 -43.28
N SER A 222 25.37 -9.20 -43.14
CA SER A 222 25.51 -9.91 -41.85
C SER A 222 26.94 -9.85 -41.32
N HIS A 223 27.11 -9.95 -40.00
CA HIS A 223 28.45 -10.12 -39.40
C HIS A 223 29.04 -11.49 -39.76
N GLY A 224 30.31 -11.53 -40.19
CA GLY A 224 30.96 -12.57 -41.03
C GLY A 224 31.09 -14.02 -40.51
N GLN A 225 30.20 -14.50 -39.65
CA GLN A 225 30.13 -15.90 -39.19
C GLN A 225 28.70 -16.50 -39.25
N ALA A 226 27.65 -15.70 -39.54
CA ALA A 226 26.26 -16.14 -39.52
C ALA A 226 25.41 -15.45 -40.61
N PRO A 227 25.37 -16.00 -41.85
CA PRO A 227 24.65 -15.38 -42.96
C PRO A 227 23.13 -15.44 -42.79
N PRO A 228 22.36 -14.53 -43.41
CA PRO A 228 20.88 -14.49 -43.27
C PRO A 228 20.17 -15.75 -43.77
N SER A 229 20.84 -16.59 -44.56
CA SER A 229 20.33 -17.90 -44.96
C SER A 229 20.14 -18.87 -43.79
N ARG A 230 20.79 -18.64 -42.64
CA ARG A 230 20.62 -19.47 -41.43
C ARG A 230 19.28 -19.31 -40.73
N LEU A 231 18.55 -18.21 -41.00
CA LEU A 231 17.15 -18.09 -40.55
C LEU A 231 16.27 -19.25 -41.04
N PHE A 232 16.74 -20.00 -42.04
CA PHE A 232 16.01 -21.07 -42.71
C PHE A 232 16.74 -22.41 -42.61
N ASP A 233 17.81 -22.50 -41.81
CA ASP A 233 18.58 -23.73 -41.59
C ASP A 233 18.09 -24.45 -40.32
N PHE A 234 17.09 -25.31 -40.50
CA PHE A 234 16.40 -26.01 -39.40
C PHE A 234 17.17 -27.17 -38.81
N ASP A 235 18.24 -27.61 -39.48
CA ASP A 235 19.10 -28.70 -39.03
C ASP A 235 20.06 -28.23 -37.92
N ASP A 236 20.23 -26.91 -37.76
CA ASP A 236 20.99 -26.28 -36.67
C ASP A 236 20.15 -25.21 -35.93
N PRO A 237 19.28 -25.63 -34.99
CA PRO A 237 18.43 -24.71 -34.25
C PRO A 237 19.19 -23.88 -33.20
N THR A 238 20.52 -24.01 -33.11
CA THR A 238 21.34 -23.39 -32.06
C THR A 238 22.13 -22.19 -32.55
N THR A 239 22.25 -21.98 -33.87
CA THR A 239 23.01 -20.83 -34.40
C THR A 239 22.09 -19.74 -34.98
N PRO A 240 22.21 -18.48 -34.51
CA PRO A 240 21.35 -17.38 -34.98
C PRO A 240 21.79 -16.83 -36.32
N SER A 241 20.93 -16.08 -36.98
CA SER A 241 21.34 -15.04 -37.92
C SER A 241 21.60 -13.73 -37.19
N ILE A 242 22.68 -13.05 -37.56
CA ILE A 242 23.17 -11.86 -36.87
C ILE A 242 23.03 -10.63 -37.76
N PHE A 243 22.17 -9.70 -37.35
CA PHE A 243 22.04 -8.39 -37.99
C PHE A 243 22.82 -7.33 -37.21
N PRO A 244 23.62 -6.48 -37.87
CA PRO A 244 24.27 -5.34 -37.22
C PRO A 244 23.25 -4.24 -36.89
N THR A 245 23.25 -3.74 -35.65
CA THR A 245 22.23 -2.79 -35.16
C THR A 245 22.39 -1.37 -35.71
N GLU A 246 23.57 -1.04 -36.27
CA GLU A 246 23.83 0.22 -36.97
C GLU A 246 22.90 0.42 -38.20
N TRP A 247 22.20 -0.64 -38.64
CA TRP A 247 21.21 -0.65 -39.74
C TRP A 247 19.75 -0.65 -39.26
N LEU A 248 19.51 -0.61 -37.94
CA LEU A 248 18.15 -0.54 -37.38
C LEU A 248 17.59 0.90 -37.40
N ALA A 249 18.46 1.91 -37.39
CA ALA A 249 18.11 3.33 -37.29
C ALA A 249 18.49 4.17 -38.54
N THR A 250 18.94 3.55 -39.64
CA THR A 250 19.38 4.25 -40.85
C THR A 250 18.41 4.08 -42.03
N THR A 251 18.61 4.82 -43.12
CA THR A 251 17.84 4.72 -44.36
C THR A 251 17.93 3.35 -45.06
N VAL A 252 18.76 2.43 -44.58
CA VAL A 252 18.84 1.05 -45.09
C VAL A 252 18.41 0.09 -43.98
N PRO A 253 17.20 -0.49 -44.06
CA PRO A 253 16.65 -1.33 -42.99
C PRO A 253 17.36 -2.68 -42.90
N ALA A 254 17.64 -3.16 -41.68
CA ALA A 254 18.07 -4.54 -41.43
C ALA A 254 16.96 -5.52 -41.85
N ASN A 255 17.09 -6.11 -43.03
CA ASN A 255 16.04 -6.92 -43.65
C ASN A 255 16.53 -8.23 -44.28
N VAL A 256 15.59 -9.14 -44.50
CA VAL A 256 15.73 -10.34 -45.32
C VAL A 256 14.50 -10.48 -46.20
N VAL A 257 14.72 -10.74 -47.48
CA VAL A 257 13.69 -10.97 -48.50
C VAL A 257 13.81 -12.39 -49.02
N LEU A 258 12.69 -13.10 -48.96
CA LEU A 258 12.54 -14.48 -49.41
C LEU A 258 11.73 -14.54 -50.69
N ASP A 259 12.10 -15.44 -51.60
CA ASP A 259 11.23 -15.92 -52.69
C ASP A 259 10.66 -17.29 -52.27
N LEU A 260 9.33 -17.41 -52.28
CA LEU A 260 8.58 -18.63 -51.94
C LEU A 260 8.56 -19.63 -53.10
N ALA A 261 9.75 -20.00 -53.60
CA ALA A 261 9.94 -20.98 -54.66
C ALA A 261 9.27 -20.63 -56.02
N GLY A 262 9.02 -19.34 -56.30
CA GLY A 262 8.56 -18.86 -57.60
C GLY A 262 7.04 -18.72 -57.79
N ASP A 263 6.23 -19.23 -56.86
CA ASP A 263 4.76 -19.16 -56.91
C ASP A 263 4.20 -18.06 -56.00
N VAL A 264 3.08 -17.45 -56.41
CA VAL A 264 2.30 -16.56 -55.52
C VAL A 264 1.41 -17.42 -54.62
N ARG A 265 1.60 -17.31 -53.30
CA ARG A 265 0.88 -18.07 -52.25
C ARG A 265 0.14 -17.13 -51.31
N ARG A 266 -0.95 -17.55 -50.68
CA ARG A 266 -1.67 -16.72 -49.70
C ARG A 266 -1.13 -16.96 -48.30
N ILE A 267 -0.17 -16.16 -47.87
CA ILE A 267 0.42 -16.31 -46.54
C ILE A 267 -0.43 -15.60 -45.48
N ASP A 268 -0.62 -16.23 -44.34
CA ASP A 268 -1.46 -15.74 -43.24
C ASP A 268 -0.75 -15.83 -41.89
N PHE A 269 0.41 -16.51 -41.80
CA PHE A 269 1.21 -16.48 -40.60
C PHE A 269 2.70 -16.74 -40.79
N VAL A 270 3.50 -16.22 -39.87
CA VAL A 270 4.92 -16.56 -39.73
C VAL A 270 5.23 -17.05 -38.33
N ARG A 271 6.32 -17.80 -38.15
CA ARG A 271 6.94 -18.01 -36.85
C ARG A 271 8.34 -17.40 -36.82
N LEU A 272 8.66 -16.77 -35.69
CA LEU A 272 9.94 -16.14 -35.41
C LEU A 272 10.41 -16.55 -34.02
N ARG A 273 11.72 -16.69 -33.82
CA ARG A 273 12.32 -16.92 -32.49
C ARG A 273 13.46 -15.93 -32.24
N SER A 274 13.44 -15.26 -31.10
CA SER A 274 14.53 -14.35 -30.70
C SER A 274 15.37 -14.95 -29.57
N GLU A 275 16.61 -14.49 -29.42
CA GLU A 275 17.48 -14.81 -28.27
C GLU A 275 16.77 -14.57 -26.91
N ALA A 276 17.06 -15.40 -25.91
CA ALA A 276 16.47 -15.26 -24.58
C ALA A 276 17.20 -14.22 -23.73
N GLY A 277 16.46 -13.27 -23.14
CA GLY A 277 16.92 -12.46 -22.00
C GLY A 277 18.17 -11.60 -22.22
N THR A 278 18.58 -11.35 -23.47
CA THR A 278 19.79 -10.58 -23.77
C THR A 278 19.47 -9.24 -24.44
N PRO A 279 20.35 -8.23 -24.29
CA PRO A 279 20.26 -6.95 -25.01
C PRO A 279 20.22 -7.08 -26.55
N ILE A 280 20.72 -8.20 -27.09
CA ILE A 280 20.82 -8.47 -28.53
C ILE A 280 19.55 -9.14 -29.10
N ALA A 281 18.55 -9.44 -28.28
CA ALA A 281 17.29 -10.01 -28.73
C ALA A 281 16.50 -9.01 -29.59
N VAL A 282 15.93 -9.48 -30.71
CA VAL A 282 15.02 -8.69 -31.54
C VAL A 282 13.78 -8.33 -30.73
N LYS A 283 13.38 -7.05 -30.77
CA LYS A 283 12.19 -6.53 -30.10
C LYS A 283 11.11 -6.20 -31.12
N ASP A 284 11.26 -5.15 -31.91
CA ASP A 284 10.24 -4.76 -32.91
C ASP A 284 10.61 -5.29 -34.29
N PHE A 285 9.61 -5.76 -35.04
CA PHE A 285 9.77 -6.21 -36.42
C PHE A 285 8.57 -5.87 -37.30
N GLU A 286 8.78 -5.91 -38.61
CA GLU A 286 7.75 -5.69 -39.62
C GLU A 286 7.83 -6.75 -40.71
N LEU A 287 6.67 -7.24 -41.15
CA LEU A 287 6.51 -8.15 -42.27
C LEU A 287 5.85 -7.42 -43.42
N ARG A 288 6.46 -7.56 -44.59
CA ARG A 288 5.92 -7.06 -45.84
C ARG A 288 5.88 -8.17 -46.87
N VAL A 289 4.98 -8.04 -47.83
CA VAL A 289 4.83 -9.01 -48.91
C VAL A 289 4.77 -8.34 -50.26
N SER A 290 5.20 -9.05 -51.29
CA SER A 290 4.95 -8.68 -52.69
C SER A 290 4.57 -9.91 -53.49
N SER A 291 3.59 -9.77 -54.40
CA SER A 291 3.21 -10.81 -55.35
C SER A 291 3.87 -10.66 -56.72
N THR A 292 4.62 -9.57 -56.95
CA THR A 292 5.08 -9.16 -58.29
C THR A 292 6.59 -9.31 -58.47
N ASP A 293 7.37 -8.57 -57.68
CA ASP A 293 8.84 -8.59 -57.73
C ASP A 293 9.43 -8.35 -56.34
N SER A 294 10.75 -8.48 -56.25
CA SER A 294 11.47 -8.29 -55.00
C SER A 294 11.93 -6.85 -54.77
N LEU A 295 11.49 -5.84 -55.53
CA LEU A 295 11.92 -4.44 -55.33
C LEU A 295 11.28 -3.83 -54.07
N PRO A 296 12.00 -2.97 -53.30
CA PRO A 296 11.48 -2.45 -52.02
C PRO A 296 10.14 -1.72 -52.12
N GLU A 297 9.88 -1.06 -53.26
CA GLU A 297 8.65 -0.31 -53.54
C GLU A 297 7.44 -1.19 -53.89
N SER A 298 7.67 -2.48 -54.19
CA SER A 298 6.62 -3.45 -54.49
C SER A 298 6.07 -4.16 -53.26
N PHE A 299 6.63 -3.90 -52.07
CA PHE A 299 6.24 -4.52 -50.81
C PHE A 299 5.17 -3.71 -50.08
N THR A 300 4.14 -4.42 -49.59
CA THR A 300 3.13 -3.87 -48.69
C THR A 300 3.25 -4.52 -47.33
N THR A 301 3.21 -3.71 -46.27
CA THR A 301 3.20 -4.19 -44.89
C THR A 301 1.93 -4.96 -44.60
N VAL A 302 2.08 -6.20 -44.12
CA VAL A 302 0.97 -7.06 -43.70
C VAL A 302 0.90 -7.21 -42.19
N PHE A 303 2.02 -6.98 -41.51
CA PHE A 303 2.09 -7.11 -40.06
C PHE A 303 3.25 -6.28 -39.50
N ALA A 304 3.08 -5.71 -38.32
CA ALA A 304 4.16 -5.16 -37.50
C ALA A 304 3.89 -5.57 -36.06
N GLY A 305 4.93 -5.96 -35.32
CA GLY A 305 4.75 -6.46 -33.96
C GLY A 305 6.04 -6.53 -33.15
N THR A 306 5.86 -6.90 -31.89
CA THR A 306 6.93 -7.09 -30.90
C THR A 306 7.19 -8.57 -30.68
N LEU A 307 8.46 -8.99 -30.66
CA LEU A 307 8.93 -10.34 -30.43
C LEU A 307 9.48 -10.49 -29.00
N PRO A 308 8.98 -11.45 -28.20
CA PRO A 308 9.51 -11.73 -26.86
C PRO A 308 10.93 -12.33 -26.90
N ALA A 309 11.76 -11.95 -25.93
CA ALA A 309 13.13 -12.44 -25.77
C ALA A 309 13.17 -13.69 -24.87
N ASP A 310 12.59 -14.80 -25.32
CA ASP A 310 12.44 -16.03 -24.51
C ASP A 310 12.99 -17.31 -25.18
N ASN A 311 13.65 -17.18 -26.35
CA ASN A 311 14.17 -18.31 -27.14
C ASN A 311 13.11 -19.36 -27.51
N ARG A 312 11.84 -18.95 -27.57
CA ARG A 312 10.72 -19.76 -28.09
C ARG A 312 10.28 -19.23 -29.44
N SER A 313 9.74 -20.12 -30.28
CA SER A 313 9.13 -19.72 -31.55
C SER A 313 7.74 -19.16 -31.31
N HIS A 314 7.52 -17.91 -31.72
CA HIS A 314 6.26 -17.19 -31.62
C HIS A 314 5.58 -17.12 -32.98
N ALA A 315 4.28 -17.38 -33.02
CA ALA A 315 3.49 -17.33 -34.24
C ALA A 315 2.80 -15.96 -34.38
N PHE A 316 2.91 -15.34 -35.54
CA PHE A 316 2.31 -14.06 -35.88
C PHE A 316 1.38 -14.25 -37.07
N ARG A 317 0.07 -14.11 -36.85
CA ARG A 317 -0.96 -14.22 -37.89
C ARG A 317 -1.33 -12.84 -38.42
N PHE A 318 -1.63 -12.77 -39.71
CA PHE A 318 -2.11 -11.60 -40.44
C PHE A 318 -3.12 -12.05 -41.50
N PRO A 319 -3.94 -11.13 -42.05
CA PRO A 319 -4.90 -11.51 -43.09
C PRO A 319 -4.21 -12.25 -44.25
N ALA A 320 -4.80 -13.36 -44.71
CA ALA A 320 -4.26 -14.18 -45.78
C ALA A 320 -3.99 -13.33 -47.05
N THR A 321 -2.71 -13.05 -47.32
CA THR A 321 -2.28 -12.09 -48.33
C THR A 321 -1.47 -12.77 -49.43
N PRO A 322 -1.79 -12.55 -50.73
CA PRO A 322 -0.98 -13.05 -51.83
C PRO A 322 0.46 -12.53 -51.77
N ALA A 323 1.41 -13.44 -51.69
CA ALA A 323 2.84 -13.17 -51.64
C ALA A 323 3.61 -14.20 -52.46
N ARG A 324 4.51 -13.72 -53.29
CA ARG A 324 5.63 -14.51 -53.80
C ARG A 324 6.90 -14.19 -53.02
N TYR A 325 7.05 -12.93 -52.64
CA TYR A 325 8.15 -12.44 -51.84
C TYR A 325 7.69 -12.02 -50.46
N VAL A 326 8.49 -12.37 -49.44
CA VAL A 326 8.27 -11.97 -48.04
C VAL A 326 9.50 -11.23 -47.54
N GLU A 327 9.32 -10.01 -47.04
CA GLU A 327 10.36 -9.20 -46.44
C GLU A 327 10.13 -9.09 -44.93
N LEU A 328 11.08 -9.61 -44.15
CA LEU A 328 11.17 -9.38 -42.72
C LEU A 328 12.12 -8.21 -42.48
N ILE A 329 11.66 -7.21 -41.74
CA ILE A 329 12.45 -6.05 -41.32
C ILE A 329 12.57 -6.08 -39.80
N VAL A 330 13.80 -6.06 -39.29
CA VAL A 330 14.08 -5.85 -37.87
C VAL A 330 14.08 -4.35 -37.61
N ARG A 331 13.25 -3.90 -36.66
CA ARG A 331 13.07 -2.47 -36.33
C ARG A 331 13.84 -2.07 -35.08
N SER A 332 13.90 -2.95 -34.07
CA SER A 332 14.63 -2.67 -32.82
C SER A 332 15.09 -3.95 -32.12
N VAL A 333 15.93 -3.77 -31.09
CA VAL A 333 16.40 -4.81 -30.18
C VAL A 333 16.11 -4.40 -28.73
N GLN A 334 16.11 -5.36 -27.80
CA GLN A 334 15.80 -5.12 -26.40
C GLN A 334 16.79 -4.16 -25.71
N GLY A 335 18.06 -4.19 -26.10
CA GLY A 335 19.12 -3.36 -25.54
C GLY A 335 19.44 -2.15 -26.42
N PRO A 336 19.26 -0.90 -25.94
CA PRO A 336 19.50 0.30 -26.76
C PRO A 336 20.98 0.49 -27.16
N THR A 337 21.91 -0.21 -26.51
CA THR A 337 23.36 -0.17 -26.78
C THR A 337 23.89 -1.43 -27.48
N ALA A 338 23.02 -2.38 -27.82
CA ALA A 338 23.44 -3.60 -28.50
C ALA A 338 23.97 -3.26 -29.90
N THR A 339 25.08 -3.88 -30.30
CA THR A 339 25.69 -3.74 -31.63
C THR A 339 25.21 -4.82 -32.62
N GLN A 340 24.47 -5.80 -32.13
CA GLN A 340 24.01 -6.98 -32.88
C GLN A 340 22.57 -7.37 -32.50
N ALA A 341 21.82 -7.92 -33.45
CA ALA A 341 20.48 -8.46 -33.27
C ALA A 341 20.45 -9.94 -33.67
N PHE A 342 20.01 -10.80 -32.76
CA PHE A 342 20.03 -12.25 -32.91
C PHE A 342 18.62 -12.76 -33.16
N LEU A 343 18.42 -13.38 -34.32
CA LEU A 343 17.16 -13.98 -34.72
C LEU A 343 17.39 -15.42 -35.15
N TYR A 344 16.56 -16.30 -34.62
CA TYR A 344 16.52 -17.71 -34.91
C TYR A 344 15.25 -18.00 -35.67
N ASP A 345 15.32 -18.83 -36.70
CA ASP A 345 14.15 -19.47 -37.31
C ASP A 345 13.06 -18.50 -37.84
N LEU A 346 12.95 -18.37 -39.17
CA LEU A 346 11.79 -17.76 -39.83
C LEU A 346 11.03 -18.81 -40.63
N GLN A 347 9.81 -19.11 -40.18
CA GLN A 347 8.88 -20.00 -40.89
C GLN A 347 7.76 -19.16 -41.48
N VAL A 348 7.48 -19.33 -42.76
CA VAL A 348 6.34 -18.69 -43.44
C VAL A 348 5.32 -19.77 -43.75
N TYR A 349 4.05 -19.45 -43.54
CA TYR A 349 2.95 -20.36 -43.75
C TYR A 349 1.81 -19.68 -44.53
N ALA A 350 1.04 -20.50 -45.21
CA ALA A 350 -0.14 -20.14 -45.96
C ALA A 350 -1.27 -21.04 -45.51
N GLU A 351 -2.38 -20.42 -45.08
CA GLU A 351 -3.69 -21.02 -45.13
C GLU A 351 -4.03 -21.23 -46.60
N ASP A 352 -3.90 -22.47 -47.08
CA ASP A 352 -4.71 -22.88 -48.21
C ASP A 352 -6.16 -22.94 -47.73
N VAL A 353 -6.86 -21.79 -47.81
CA VAL A 353 -8.31 -21.75 -47.89
C VAL A 353 -8.70 -22.37 -49.24
N GLY A 354 -8.79 -23.70 -49.28
CA GLY A 354 -9.26 -24.41 -50.48
C GLY A 354 -8.59 -25.75 -50.74
N GLY A 355 -8.68 -26.65 -49.77
CA GLY A 355 -8.63 -28.09 -50.02
C GLY A 355 -7.52 -28.83 -49.29
N ARG A 356 -7.93 -29.83 -48.51
CA ARG A 356 -7.01 -30.79 -47.91
C ARG A 356 -6.52 -31.73 -49.00
N THR A 357 -5.21 -31.84 -49.14
CA THR A 357 -4.58 -32.90 -49.92
C THR A 357 -4.76 -34.21 -49.15
N ILE A 358 -5.57 -35.12 -49.68
CA ILE A 358 -5.88 -36.44 -49.11
C ILE A 358 -5.13 -37.50 -49.89
N SER A 359 -4.40 -38.37 -49.19
CA SER A 359 -3.82 -39.57 -49.79
C SER A 359 -4.85 -40.69 -49.88
N PHE A 360 -4.94 -41.31 -51.04
CA PHE A 360 -5.74 -42.51 -51.29
C PHE A 360 -4.81 -43.69 -51.46
N GLU A 361 -5.10 -44.80 -50.80
CA GLU A 361 -4.31 -46.02 -50.88
C GLU A 361 -5.06 -47.10 -51.66
N ASP A 362 -4.37 -47.74 -52.60
CA ASP A 362 -4.87 -48.95 -53.22
C ASP A 362 -4.70 -50.17 -52.29
N GLY A 363 -5.80 -50.85 -52.03
CA GLY A 363 -5.85 -52.12 -51.31
C GLY A 363 -6.35 -53.29 -52.18
N SER A 364 -6.35 -53.12 -53.50
CA SER A 364 -6.84 -54.11 -54.45
C SER A 364 -5.85 -55.28 -54.58
N SER A 365 -6.36 -56.46 -54.87
CA SER A 365 -5.56 -57.67 -55.07
C SER A 365 -6.15 -58.52 -56.17
N ASP A 366 -5.30 -59.14 -56.98
CA ASP A 366 -5.67 -60.17 -57.94
C ASP A 366 -5.17 -61.55 -57.47
N LEU A 367 -6.00 -62.58 -57.60
CA LEU A 367 -5.70 -63.94 -57.10
C LEU A 367 -5.02 -64.82 -58.15
N ASP A 368 -5.19 -64.53 -59.44
CA ASP A 368 -4.64 -65.31 -60.55
C ASP A 368 -3.65 -64.54 -61.45
N GLY A 369 -3.39 -63.27 -61.18
CA GLY A 369 -2.47 -62.43 -61.94
C GLY A 369 -1.97 -61.18 -61.19
N GLU A 370 -1.78 -60.08 -61.93
CA GLU A 370 -1.31 -58.80 -61.41
C GLU A 370 -2.20 -57.64 -61.91
N ILE A 371 -2.38 -56.61 -61.07
CA ILE A 371 -3.09 -55.39 -61.48
C ILE A 371 -2.17 -54.55 -62.38
N VAL A 372 -2.59 -54.29 -63.62
CA VAL A 372 -1.78 -53.58 -64.63
C VAL A 372 -2.17 -52.11 -64.81
N SER A 373 -3.32 -51.67 -64.29
CA SER A 373 -3.69 -50.25 -64.31
C SER A 373 -4.63 -49.81 -63.19
N HIS A 374 -4.53 -48.54 -62.82
CA HIS A 374 -5.35 -47.84 -61.83
C HIS A 374 -5.98 -46.60 -62.44
N ARG A 375 -7.22 -46.31 -62.04
CA ARG A 375 -7.92 -45.09 -62.39
C ARG A 375 -8.76 -44.61 -61.21
N TRP A 376 -8.32 -43.51 -60.61
CA TRP A 376 -9.04 -42.79 -59.58
C TRP A 376 -9.88 -41.68 -60.19
N SER A 377 -11.11 -41.53 -59.71
CA SER A 377 -11.98 -40.38 -59.96
C SER A 377 -12.39 -39.81 -58.62
N PHE A 378 -12.08 -38.55 -58.35
CA PHE A 378 -12.31 -37.95 -57.03
C PHE A 378 -13.71 -37.37 -56.85
N GLY A 379 -14.49 -37.28 -57.92
CA GLY A 379 -15.89 -36.84 -57.87
C GLY A 379 -16.09 -35.33 -57.99
N ASP A 380 -15.02 -34.55 -58.14
CA ASP A 380 -14.99 -33.12 -58.46
C ASP A 380 -14.63 -32.83 -59.94
N GLY A 381 -14.39 -33.90 -60.72
CA GLY A 381 -14.02 -33.83 -62.14
C GLY A 381 -12.56 -34.19 -62.42
N GLU A 382 -11.71 -34.23 -61.38
CA GLU A 382 -10.30 -34.63 -61.50
C GLU A 382 -10.12 -36.15 -61.39
N ILE A 383 -9.04 -36.65 -61.99
CA ILE A 383 -8.69 -38.08 -62.04
C ILE A 383 -7.19 -38.30 -61.80
N SER A 384 -6.82 -39.51 -61.36
CA SER A 384 -5.41 -39.94 -61.30
C SER A 384 -5.25 -41.37 -61.80
N THR A 385 -4.07 -41.70 -62.33
CA THR A 385 -3.69 -43.07 -62.74
C THR A 385 -2.60 -43.67 -61.86
N GLU A 386 -2.21 -42.98 -60.79
CA GLU A 386 -1.28 -43.53 -59.80
C GLU A 386 -1.98 -44.62 -58.98
N SER A 387 -1.23 -45.60 -58.48
CA SER A 387 -1.78 -46.63 -57.60
C SER A 387 -2.34 -46.02 -56.31
N SER A 388 -1.58 -45.13 -55.67
CA SER A 388 -1.96 -44.45 -54.43
C SER A 388 -1.76 -42.93 -54.54
N PRO A 389 -2.71 -42.18 -55.15
CA PRO A 389 -2.55 -40.75 -55.41
C PRO A 389 -2.83 -39.88 -54.20
N THR A 390 -2.45 -38.60 -54.31
CA THR A 390 -2.95 -37.54 -53.43
C THR A 390 -3.89 -36.60 -54.20
N HIS A 391 -4.94 -36.07 -53.57
CA HIS A 391 -5.89 -35.16 -54.21
C HIS A 391 -6.42 -34.06 -53.28
N THR A 392 -6.64 -32.86 -53.84
CA THR A 392 -6.98 -31.64 -53.11
C THR A 392 -8.36 -31.11 -53.50
N TYR A 393 -9.32 -31.08 -52.56
CA TYR A 393 -10.69 -30.62 -52.84
C TYR A 393 -10.88 -29.12 -52.62
N ALA A 394 -11.02 -28.33 -53.68
CA ALA A 394 -11.07 -26.86 -53.60
C ALA A 394 -12.26 -26.27 -52.82
N SER A 395 -13.33 -27.03 -52.55
CA SER A 395 -14.51 -26.55 -51.82
C SER A 395 -15.08 -27.61 -50.89
N PRO A 396 -15.71 -27.23 -49.76
CA PRO A 396 -16.49 -28.15 -48.93
C PRO A 396 -17.60 -28.82 -49.75
N GLY A 397 -17.90 -30.08 -49.46
CA GLY A 397 -18.90 -30.85 -50.20
C GLY A 397 -18.72 -32.36 -50.10
N SER A 398 -19.72 -33.08 -50.60
CA SER A 398 -19.74 -34.53 -50.65
C SER A 398 -19.24 -35.02 -52.01
N TYR A 399 -18.11 -35.70 -52.02
CA TYR A 399 -17.41 -36.16 -53.22
C TYR A 399 -17.41 -37.67 -53.31
N ARG A 400 -17.87 -38.23 -54.43
CA ARG A 400 -17.82 -39.68 -54.66
C ARG A 400 -16.48 -40.05 -55.27
N VAL A 401 -15.62 -40.68 -54.46
CA VAL A 401 -14.33 -41.20 -54.89
C VAL A 401 -14.50 -42.61 -55.42
N THR A 402 -13.96 -42.89 -56.60
CA THR A 402 -14.01 -44.19 -57.26
C THR A 402 -12.61 -44.62 -57.66
N LEU A 403 -12.20 -45.81 -57.24
CA LEU A 403 -11.05 -46.52 -57.81
C LEU A 403 -11.56 -47.59 -58.78
N GLU A 404 -11.01 -47.60 -59.97
CA GLU A 404 -11.15 -48.64 -60.98
C GLU A 404 -9.76 -49.24 -61.25
N VAL A 405 -9.64 -50.56 -61.16
CA VAL A 405 -8.40 -51.31 -61.45
C VAL A 405 -8.65 -52.28 -62.59
N THR A 406 -7.65 -52.54 -63.43
CA THR A 406 -7.70 -53.57 -64.48
C THR A 406 -6.53 -54.54 -64.32
N ASP A 407 -6.78 -55.84 -64.41
CA ASP A 407 -5.77 -56.90 -64.32
C ASP A 407 -5.12 -57.24 -65.66
N ASP A 408 -4.13 -58.12 -65.64
CA ASP A 408 -3.38 -58.59 -66.81
C ASP A 408 -4.20 -59.48 -67.78
N THR A 409 -5.45 -59.78 -67.44
CA THR A 409 -6.43 -60.46 -68.30
C THR A 409 -7.47 -59.51 -68.92
N GLU A 410 -7.27 -58.19 -68.75
CA GLU A 410 -8.15 -57.12 -69.21
C GLU A 410 -9.53 -57.08 -68.50
N LEU A 411 -9.64 -57.69 -67.32
CA LEU A 411 -10.85 -57.58 -66.49
C LEU A 411 -10.73 -56.40 -65.51
N ALA A 412 -11.84 -55.68 -65.32
CA ALA A 412 -11.89 -54.49 -64.48
C ALA A 412 -12.73 -54.69 -63.21
N GLY A 413 -12.22 -54.18 -62.09
CA GLY A 413 -12.92 -54.08 -60.81
C GLY A 413 -13.05 -52.62 -60.38
N SER A 414 -14.15 -52.26 -59.70
CA SER A 414 -14.29 -50.90 -59.16
C SER A 414 -14.86 -50.88 -57.75
N LYS A 415 -14.44 -49.86 -56.99
CA LYS A 415 -14.95 -49.56 -55.65
C LYS A 415 -15.20 -48.06 -55.55
N SER A 416 -16.25 -47.67 -54.84
CA SER A 416 -16.52 -46.25 -54.54
C SER A 416 -16.82 -46.03 -53.08
N PHE A 417 -16.46 -44.85 -52.58
CA PHE A 417 -16.87 -44.32 -51.29
C PHE A 417 -17.18 -42.82 -51.40
N VAL A 418 -17.81 -42.27 -50.36
CA VAL A 418 -18.13 -40.85 -50.28
C VAL A 418 -17.14 -40.19 -49.31
N TYR A 419 -16.43 -39.19 -49.80
CA TYR A 419 -15.57 -38.31 -49.02
C TYR A 419 -16.31 -37.00 -48.73
N GLU A 420 -16.44 -36.64 -47.46
CA GLU A 420 -17.04 -35.36 -47.03
C GLU A 420 -15.92 -34.35 -46.73
N ALA A 421 -15.79 -33.33 -47.57
CA ALA A 421 -14.95 -32.17 -47.30
C ALA A 421 -15.72 -31.18 -46.43
N LEU A 422 -15.26 -30.97 -45.19
CA LEU A 422 -15.92 -30.10 -44.21
C LEU A 422 -15.45 -28.64 -44.30
N GLU A 423 -16.33 -27.71 -43.95
CA GLU A 423 -16.02 -26.28 -43.84
C GLU A 423 -15.43 -25.96 -42.45
N SER A 424 -14.38 -25.16 -42.37
CA SER A 424 -13.77 -24.78 -41.08
C SER A 424 -14.67 -23.82 -40.26
N PRO A 425 -14.55 -23.80 -38.92
CA PRO A 425 -15.19 -22.77 -38.11
C PRO A 425 -14.65 -21.37 -38.45
N VAL A 426 -15.38 -20.33 -38.06
CA VAL A 426 -14.97 -18.93 -38.21
C VAL A 426 -14.73 -18.37 -36.81
N ALA A 427 -13.47 -18.09 -36.48
CA ALA A 427 -13.11 -17.37 -35.26
C ALA A 427 -13.45 -15.87 -35.40
N ASP A 428 -14.20 -15.32 -34.45
CA ASP A 428 -14.50 -13.89 -34.38
C ASP A 428 -14.69 -13.43 -32.92
N PHE A 429 -14.33 -12.17 -32.62
CA PHE A 429 -14.58 -11.55 -31.33
C PHE A 429 -14.75 -10.03 -31.42
N GLY A 430 -15.55 -9.47 -30.51
CA GLY A 430 -15.69 -8.04 -30.28
C GLY A 430 -14.88 -7.57 -29.05
N THR A 431 -14.55 -6.28 -29.02
CA THR A 431 -13.93 -5.60 -27.87
C THR A 431 -14.73 -4.37 -27.50
N ASP A 432 -14.89 -4.09 -26.21
CA ASP A 432 -15.56 -2.90 -25.68
C ASP A 432 -14.78 -2.31 -24.49
N PRO A 433 -14.31 -1.05 -24.55
CA PRO A 433 -14.39 -0.13 -25.69
C PRO A 433 -13.54 -0.57 -26.90
N LEU A 434 -13.92 -0.12 -28.11
CA LEU A 434 -13.17 -0.39 -29.36
C LEU A 434 -11.86 0.41 -29.46
N ALA A 435 -11.77 1.52 -28.73
CA ALA A 435 -10.61 2.40 -28.65
C ALA A 435 -10.35 2.68 -27.16
N PRO A 436 -9.75 1.72 -26.44
CA PRO A 436 -9.43 1.89 -25.02
C PRO A 436 -8.37 2.98 -24.83
N ARG A 437 -8.47 3.67 -23.70
CA ARG A 437 -7.46 4.57 -23.15
C ARG A 437 -6.58 3.81 -22.16
N ASP A 438 -5.55 4.47 -21.67
CA ASP A 438 -4.75 3.90 -20.60
C ASP A 438 -5.61 3.54 -19.38
N LEU A 439 -5.31 2.39 -18.77
CA LEU A 439 -6.03 1.75 -17.65
C LEU A 439 -7.49 1.36 -17.92
N ASP A 440 -7.99 1.48 -19.15
CA ASP A 440 -9.33 0.99 -19.50
C ASP A 440 -9.42 -0.52 -19.33
N VAL A 441 -10.56 -0.96 -18.78
CA VAL A 441 -10.92 -2.38 -18.71
C VAL A 441 -11.63 -2.78 -20.01
N VAL A 442 -10.95 -3.52 -20.87
CA VAL A 442 -11.50 -4.04 -22.12
C VAL A 442 -12.23 -5.35 -21.88
N THR A 443 -13.49 -5.39 -22.30
CA THR A 443 -14.29 -6.62 -22.35
C THR A 443 -14.18 -7.25 -23.73
N VAL A 444 -13.80 -8.54 -23.79
CA VAL A 444 -13.77 -9.33 -25.03
C VAL A 444 -15.05 -10.14 -25.13
N THR A 445 -15.68 -10.18 -26.30
CA THR A 445 -16.92 -10.96 -26.53
C THR A 445 -16.71 -11.90 -27.70
N ASP A 446 -16.84 -13.21 -27.48
CA ASP A 446 -16.79 -14.20 -28.56
C ASP A 446 -17.97 -14.04 -29.53
N ARG A 447 -17.68 -14.08 -30.83
CA ARG A 447 -18.63 -14.04 -31.95
C ARG A 447 -18.41 -15.19 -32.93
N SER A 448 -17.61 -16.18 -32.56
CA SER A 448 -17.23 -17.29 -33.42
C SER A 448 -18.41 -18.18 -33.81
N THR A 449 -18.37 -18.72 -35.02
CA THR A 449 -19.41 -19.61 -35.57
C THR A 449 -18.79 -20.89 -36.13
N SER A 450 -19.58 -21.97 -36.20
CA SER A 450 -19.15 -23.24 -36.79
C SER A 450 -20.31 -23.88 -37.56
N PRO A 451 -20.10 -24.26 -38.83
CA PRO A 451 -21.10 -24.97 -39.62
C PRO A 451 -21.27 -26.45 -39.20
N ASN A 452 -20.30 -27.01 -38.46
CA ASN A 452 -20.26 -28.43 -38.11
C ASN A 452 -20.76 -28.74 -36.69
N GLY A 453 -21.43 -27.78 -36.04
CA GLY A 453 -21.95 -27.92 -34.67
C GLY A 453 -21.17 -27.08 -33.64
N PRO A 454 -21.48 -27.24 -32.33
CA PRO A 454 -20.94 -26.38 -31.28
C PRO A 454 -19.42 -26.53 -31.16
N LEU A 455 -18.72 -25.40 -30.98
CA LEU A 455 -17.27 -25.38 -30.78
C LEU A 455 -16.87 -26.21 -29.56
N LEU A 456 -15.83 -27.05 -29.70
CA LEU A 456 -15.24 -27.85 -28.63
C LEU A 456 -14.34 -27.05 -27.70
N SER A 457 -13.64 -26.03 -28.22
CA SER A 457 -12.75 -25.21 -27.39
C SER A 457 -12.62 -23.80 -27.94
N LYS A 458 -12.42 -22.84 -27.02
CA LYS A 458 -12.12 -21.44 -27.32
C LYS A 458 -10.90 -21.01 -26.51
N ARG A 459 -9.95 -20.37 -27.16
CA ARG A 459 -8.63 -20.09 -26.60
C ARG A 459 -8.29 -18.64 -26.88
N PHE A 460 -8.52 -17.77 -25.91
CA PHE A 460 -8.12 -16.37 -25.98
C PHE A 460 -6.64 -16.21 -25.60
N SER A 461 -5.96 -15.27 -26.24
CA SER A 461 -4.61 -14.81 -25.89
C SER A 461 -4.56 -13.29 -25.93
N ALA A 462 -3.68 -12.67 -25.14
CA ALA A 462 -3.39 -11.24 -25.27
C ALA A 462 -1.90 -10.99 -25.04
N PHE A 463 -1.32 -10.10 -25.85
CA PHE A 463 0.09 -9.74 -25.81
C PHE A 463 0.22 -8.23 -25.80
N GLY A 464 1.12 -7.68 -24.99
CA GLY A 464 1.43 -6.25 -24.99
C GLY A 464 2.40 -5.87 -23.86
N PRO A 465 2.75 -4.58 -23.76
CA PRO A 465 3.62 -4.10 -22.69
C PRO A 465 3.00 -4.41 -21.32
N ARG A 466 3.82 -4.91 -20.40
CA ARG A 466 3.47 -5.27 -19.01
C ARG A 466 2.48 -6.43 -18.82
N ILE A 467 1.99 -7.07 -19.88
CA ILE A 467 1.31 -8.37 -19.79
C ILE A 467 2.38 -9.46 -19.92
N SER A 468 2.64 -10.20 -18.83
CA SER A 468 3.52 -11.37 -18.90
C SER A 468 2.94 -12.39 -19.90
N PRO A 469 3.74 -13.02 -20.80
CA PRO A 469 3.27 -14.00 -21.79
C PRO A 469 2.50 -15.20 -21.19
N SER A 470 2.63 -15.42 -19.88
CA SER A 470 1.94 -16.47 -19.12
C SER A 470 0.58 -16.07 -18.53
N GLY A 471 0.15 -14.80 -18.67
CA GLY A 471 -0.95 -14.23 -17.88
C GLY A 471 -2.39 -14.51 -18.37
N LEU A 472 -2.59 -14.96 -19.62
CA LEU A 472 -3.93 -15.29 -20.13
C LEU A 472 -3.80 -16.49 -21.06
N SER A 473 -3.65 -17.65 -20.44
CA SER A 473 -3.74 -18.89 -21.18
C SER A 473 -4.87 -19.72 -20.56
N TRP A 474 -5.88 -19.98 -21.38
CA TRP A 474 -6.85 -21.07 -21.24
C TRP A 474 -8.03 -20.84 -20.29
N THR A 475 -8.99 -20.00 -20.69
CA THR A 475 -10.36 -20.10 -20.18
C THR A 475 -11.38 -20.00 -21.32
N ASP A 476 -12.47 -20.77 -21.23
CA ASP A 476 -13.61 -20.71 -22.15
C ASP A 476 -14.46 -19.43 -21.98
N SER A 477 -14.02 -18.47 -21.16
CA SER A 477 -14.74 -17.24 -20.85
C SER A 477 -13.81 -16.03 -20.87
N PRO A 478 -14.20 -14.92 -21.52
CA PRO A 478 -13.37 -13.72 -21.61
C PRO A 478 -13.21 -13.07 -20.24
N HIS A 479 -11.97 -12.78 -19.86
CA HIS A 479 -11.66 -11.99 -18.66
C HIS A 479 -11.59 -10.49 -19.02
N PRO A 480 -12.03 -9.59 -18.12
CA PRO A 480 -11.76 -8.16 -18.25
C PRO A 480 -10.24 -7.92 -18.28
N LEU A 481 -9.75 -7.20 -19.29
CA LEU A 481 -8.34 -6.87 -19.48
C LEU A 481 -8.08 -5.40 -19.19
N ALA A 482 -7.34 -5.12 -18.11
CA ALA A 482 -6.78 -3.79 -17.90
C ALA A 482 -5.58 -3.61 -18.84
N LEU A 483 -5.67 -2.66 -19.77
CA LEU A 483 -4.58 -2.35 -20.71
C LEU A 483 -3.83 -1.11 -20.22
N TRP A 484 -2.50 -1.17 -20.23
CA TRP A 484 -1.64 0.00 -19.97
C TRP A 484 -1.44 0.80 -21.27
N GLN A 485 -0.68 1.88 -21.26
CA GLN A 485 -0.24 2.54 -22.47
C GLN A 485 0.57 1.57 -23.37
N GLY A 486 0.22 1.52 -24.65
CA GLY A 486 0.93 0.73 -25.65
C GLY A 486 0.04 0.01 -26.66
N THR A 487 0.64 -0.95 -27.35
CA THR A 487 -0.03 -1.72 -28.39
C THR A 487 -0.26 -3.14 -27.92
N TYR A 488 -1.52 -3.57 -27.91
CA TYR A 488 -1.95 -4.90 -27.48
C TYR A 488 -2.48 -5.70 -28.66
N THR A 489 -2.08 -6.96 -28.76
CA THR A 489 -2.64 -7.92 -29.72
C THR A 489 -3.47 -8.94 -28.96
N ILE A 490 -4.78 -8.95 -29.19
CA ILE A 490 -5.70 -9.96 -28.64
C ILE A 490 -5.92 -11.03 -29.72
N GLY A 491 -5.80 -12.30 -29.37
CA GLY A 491 -6.05 -13.45 -30.24
C GLY A 491 -7.19 -14.32 -29.72
N LEU A 492 -7.86 -15.01 -30.63
CA LEU A 492 -8.84 -16.07 -30.35
C LEU A 492 -8.60 -17.23 -31.32
N ALA A 493 -8.41 -18.44 -30.78
CA ALA A 493 -8.44 -19.68 -31.54
C ALA A 493 -9.65 -20.54 -31.11
N VAL A 494 -10.37 -21.09 -32.08
CA VAL A 494 -11.53 -21.96 -31.86
C VAL A 494 -11.36 -23.29 -32.55
N ILE A 495 -11.94 -24.33 -31.96
CA ILE A 495 -11.90 -25.70 -32.47
C ILE A 495 -13.32 -26.25 -32.52
N ASP A 496 -13.71 -26.86 -33.63
CA ASP A 496 -15.03 -27.49 -33.80
C ASP A 496 -15.05 -28.99 -33.41
N PRO A 497 -16.21 -29.68 -33.45
CA PRO A 497 -16.33 -31.12 -33.12
C PRO A 497 -15.44 -32.06 -33.94
N TYR A 498 -15.00 -31.62 -35.12
CA TYR A 498 -14.16 -32.39 -36.04
C TYR A 498 -12.68 -31.99 -35.94
N ARG A 499 -12.33 -31.19 -34.92
CA ARG A 499 -11.00 -30.60 -34.68
C ARG A 499 -10.51 -29.72 -35.83
N LEU A 500 -11.43 -29.10 -36.57
CA LEU A 500 -11.10 -28.02 -37.46
C LEU A 500 -10.81 -26.79 -36.62
N GLU A 501 -9.68 -26.14 -36.86
CA GLU A 501 -9.25 -24.95 -36.14
C GLU A 501 -9.48 -23.70 -36.99
N SER A 502 -9.76 -22.60 -36.31
CA SER A 502 -9.73 -21.25 -36.89
C SER A 502 -9.21 -20.29 -35.84
N ALA A 503 -8.47 -19.26 -36.25
CA ALA A 503 -7.95 -18.27 -35.33
C ALA A 503 -7.99 -16.86 -35.94
N THR A 504 -8.18 -15.86 -35.09
CA THR A 504 -8.18 -14.45 -35.47
C THR A 504 -7.46 -13.61 -34.40
N SER A 505 -6.97 -12.43 -34.78
CA SER A 505 -6.35 -11.48 -33.85
C SER A 505 -6.72 -10.04 -34.18
N ARG A 506 -6.67 -9.16 -33.16
CA ARG A 506 -6.95 -7.74 -33.28
C ARG A 506 -5.94 -6.93 -32.48
N VAL A 507 -5.47 -5.83 -33.07
CA VAL A 507 -4.59 -4.86 -32.41
C VAL A 507 -5.43 -3.75 -31.78
N LEU A 508 -5.20 -3.47 -30.51
CA LEU A 508 -5.70 -2.30 -29.78
C LEU A 508 -4.51 -1.41 -29.45
N ALA A 509 -4.64 -0.11 -29.70
CA ALA A 509 -3.67 0.88 -29.28
C ALA A 509 -4.30 1.76 -28.21
N THR A 510 -3.61 1.92 -27.09
CA THR A 510 -3.91 2.89 -26.03
C THR A 510 -2.94 4.06 -26.22
N PRO A 511 -3.35 5.13 -26.96
CA PRO A 511 -2.49 6.27 -27.24
C PRO A 511 -2.18 7.05 -25.96
N ASP A 512 -1.03 7.71 -25.97
CA ASP A 512 -0.58 8.63 -24.93
C ASP A 512 -1.49 9.86 -24.82
N GLU A 513 -1.83 10.27 -23.61
CA GLU A 513 -2.56 11.51 -23.34
C GLU A 513 -1.56 12.54 -22.78
N PRO A 514 -1.39 13.73 -23.41
CA PRO A 514 -0.33 14.65 -22.98
C PRO A 514 -0.57 15.17 -21.57
N ALA A 515 0.49 15.22 -20.74
CA ALA A 515 0.42 15.76 -19.39
C ALA A 515 -0.13 17.19 -19.34
N GLU A 516 -1.14 17.41 -18.49
CA GLU A 516 -1.65 18.74 -18.18
C GLU A 516 -0.90 19.28 -16.96
N VAL A 517 -0.28 20.45 -17.10
CA VAL A 517 0.47 21.12 -16.03
C VAL A 517 -0.21 22.45 -15.73
N ALA A 518 -0.52 22.72 -14.46
CA ALA A 518 -0.88 24.07 -14.01
C ALA A 518 0.08 24.55 -12.91
N ALA A 519 0.34 25.87 -12.91
CA ALA A 519 1.19 26.52 -11.92
C ALA A 519 0.38 27.15 -10.75
N GLY A 520 -0.86 26.68 -10.55
CA GLY A 520 -1.77 27.24 -9.57
C GLY A 520 -2.24 28.68 -9.89
N PRO A 521 -3.04 29.29 -9.00
CA PRO A 521 -3.44 30.70 -9.12
C PRO A 521 -2.28 31.65 -8.79
N ASP A 522 -2.39 32.91 -9.23
CA ASP A 522 -1.46 33.98 -8.82
C ASP A 522 -1.43 34.12 -7.29
N ALA A 523 -0.22 34.26 -6.73
CA ALA A 523 -0.01 34.31 -5.29
C ALA A 523 0.40 35.72 -4.84
N ARG A 524 0.03 36.07 -3.61
CA ARG A 524 0.48 37.31 -2.95
C ARG A 524 1.02 36.96 -1.57
N VAL A 525 2.31 37.18 -1.34
CA VAL A 525 3.02 36.83 -0.10
C VAL A 525 3.87 38.01 0.38
N TYR A 526 4.22 38.06 1.66
CA TYR A 526 5.19 39.03 2.14
C TYR A 526 6.62 38.60 1.81
N TRP A 527 7.55 39.55 1.65
CA TRP A 527 8.95 39.18 1.45
C TRP A 527 9.47 38.36 2.65
N GLY A 528 10.28 37.35 2.39
CA GLY A 528 10.77 36.38 3.37
C GLY A 528 9.70 35.46 3.97
N GLU A 529 8.42 35.57 3.58
CA GLU A 529 7.41 34.56 3.86
C GLU A 529 7.60 33.38 2.89
N PRO A 530 7.70 32.13 3.37
CA PRO A 530 7.87 31.00 2.49
C PRO A 530 6.56 30.72 1.74
N LEU A 531 6.61 30.81 0.42
CA LEU A 531 5.55 30.39 -0.49
C LEU A 531 5.68 28.88 -0.73
N LEU A 532 4.67 28.13 -0.31
CA LEU A 532 4.51 26.73 -0.69
C LEU A 532 3.86 26.66 -2.07
N PHE A 533 4.55 26.06 -3.03
CA PHE A 533 4.02 25.73 -4.34
C PHE A 533 3.57 24.26 -4.33
N ASP A 534 2.26 24.03 -4.33
CA ASP A 534 1.69 22.68 -4.44
C ASP A 534 1.57 22.26 -5.90
N ALA A 535 2.46 21.35 -6.34
CA ALA A 535 2.46 20.79 -7.69
C ALA A 535 1.30 19.80 -7.97
N TYR A 536 0.20 19.86 -7.22
CA TYR A 536 -0.93 18.91 -7.29
C TYR A 536 -1.73 18.96 -8.60
N SER A 537 -1.36 19.85 -9.52
CA SER A 537 -2.03 20.05 -10.81
C SER A 537 -1.18 19.63 -12.02
N VAL A 538 -0.13 18.83 -11.80
CA VAL A 538 0.41 17.96 -12.86
C VAL A 538 -0.47 16.72 -12.90
N ILE A 539 -1.44 16.72 -13.80
CA ILE A 539 -2.32 15.58 -14.03
C ILE A 539 -1.90 14.99 -15.38
N ASP A 540 -1.14 13.91 -15.33
CA ASP A 540 -1.19 12.91 -16.39
C ASP A 540 -2.07 11.75 -15.87
N PRO A 541 -3.26 11.53 -16.47
CA PRO A 541 -4.12 10.40 -16.12
C PRO A 541 -3.50 9.03 -16.38
N ALA A 542 -2.46 8.95 -17.23
CA ALA A 542 -1.86 7.74 -17.77
C ALA A 542 -0.55 7.35 -17.06
N ASP A 543 0.40 8.26 -16.84
CA ASP A 543 1.69 7.96 -16.22
C ASP A 543 2.05 8.90 -15.04
N ARG A 544 2.69 8.36 -14.01
CA ARG A 544 3.31 9.16 -12.92
C ARG A 544 4.84 9.20 -13.01
N ASP A 545 5.44 8.53 -14.01
CA ASP A 545 6.89 8.40 -14.19
C ASP A 545 7.48 9.57 -15.02
N PHE A 546 7.33 10.80 -14.53
CA PHE A 546 8.04 11.94 -15.10
C PHE A 546 9.54 11.89 -14.80
N GLN A 547 10.41 12.20 -15.78
CA GLN A 547 11.87 12.24 -15.59
C GLN A 547 12.40 13.59 -15.15
N VAL A 548 11.69 14.67 -15.46
CA VAL A 548 12.09 16.03 -15.09
C VAL A 548 10.87 16.76 -14.55
N CYS A 549 10.97 17.20 -13.29
CA CYS A 549 10.08 18.22 -12.74
C CYS A 549 10.91 19.28 -12.04
N GLU A 550 10.80 20.52 -12.49
CA GLU A 550 11.53 21.66 -11.94
C GLU A 550 10.63 22.89 -11.83
N VAL A 551 10.74 23.60 -10.72
CA VAL A 551 10.08 24.89 -10.48
C VAL A 551 11.13 25.99 -10.63
N ASP A 552 10.91 26.90 -11.55
CA ASP A 552 11.64 28.15 -11.68
C ASP A 552 10.86 29.24 -10.93
N TRP A 553 11.42 29.74 -9.84
CA TRP A 553 10.75 30.70 -8.97
C TRP A 553 10.75 32.14 -9.53
N GLY A 554 11.43 32.37 -10.66
CA GLY A 554 11.44 33.66 -11.36
C GLY A 554 12.40 34.70 -10.78
N ASP A 555 13.11 34.38 -9.71
CA ASP A 555 14.19 35.21 -9.12
C ASP A 555 15.60 34.68 -9.44
N GLY A 556 15.69 33.68 -10.31
CA GLY A 556 16.93 33.01 -10.70
C GLY A 556 17.20 31.73 -9.91
N PHE A 557 16.38 31.38 -8.91
CA PHE A 557 16.41 30.08 -8.25
C PHE A 557 15.54 29.07 -8.99
N VAL A 558 16.16 27.95 -9.41
CA VAL A 558 15.46 26.81 -10.03
C VAL A 558 15.63 25.61 -9.12
N GLU A 559 14.50 25.05 -8.70
CA GLU A 559 14.43 23.94 -7.77
C GLU A 559 14.01 22.66 -8.51
N PRO A 560 14.87 21.63 -8.57
CA PRO A 560 14.46 20.31 -9.04
C PRO A 560 13.57 19.65 -7.99
N LEU A 561 12.37 19.26 -8.37
CA LEU A 561 11.44 18.53 -7.51
C LEU A 561 11.85 17.06 -7.45
N SER A 562 11.65 16.43 -6.29
CA SER A 562 11.97 15.00 -6.09
C SER A 562 11.06 14.07 -6.90
N PHE A 563 9.85 14.51 -7.25
CA PHE A 563 8.93 13.90 -8.21
C PHE A 563 7.89 14.94 -8.66
N CYS A 564 7.20 14.72 -9.78
CA CYS A 564 6.11 15.58 -10.21
C CYS A 564 4.90 15.42 -9.29
N GLY A 565 4.61 16.46 -8.52
CA GLY A 565 3.64 16.44 -7.42
C GLY A 565 4.25 16.75 -6.05
N ALA A 566 5.58 16.80 -5.94
CA ALA A 566 6.25 17.31 -4.74
C ALA A 566 6.06 18.82 -4.63
N SER A 567 5.77 19.31 -3.42
CA SER A 567 5.66 20.75 -3.18
C SER A 567 7.06 21.38 -3.10
N GLY A 568 7.23 22.52 -3.76
CA GLY A 568 8.42 23.36 -3.61
C GLY A 568 8.19 24.43 -2.54
N LEU A 569 9.23 24.82 -1.82
CA LEU A 569 9.14 25.88 -0.81
C LEU A 569 10.20 26.93 -1.07
N HIS A 570 9.77 28.17 -1.28
CA HIS A 570 10.69 29.27 -1.56
C HIS A 570 10.26 30.57 -0.90
N ALA A 571 11.23 31.35 -0.44
CA ALA A 571 10.99 32.65 0.17
C ALA A 571 11.73 33.73 -0.61
N TYR A 572 10.99 34.73 -1.10
CA TYR A 572 11.55 35.81 -1.89
C TYR A 572 12.21 36.87 -1.01
N GLU A 573 13.47 37.20 -1.31
CA GLU A 573 14.26 38.15 -0.51
C GLU A 573 13.82 39.60 -0.73
N PHE A 574 13.26 39.93 -1.90
CA PHE A 574 12.88 41.30 -2.27
C PHE A 574 11.41 41.41 -2.68
N PRO A 575 10.70 42.48 -2.29
CA PRO A 575 9.39 42.81 -2.82
C PRO A 575 9.43 43.08 -4.33
N GLY A 576 8.44 42.59 -5.06
CA GLY A 576 8.42 42.60 -6.52
C GLY A 576 7.33 41.70 -7.10
N THR A 577 7.31 41.58 -8.42
CA THR A 577 6.47 40.57 -9.11
C THR A 577 7.40 39.59 -9.80
N TYR A 578 7.21 38.31 -9.50
CA TYR A 578 8.01 37.21 -10.01
C TYR A 578 7.11 36.28 -10.84
N VAL A 579 7.69 35.65 -11.85
CA VAL A 579 6.98 34.67 -12.68
C VAL A 579 7.43 33.29 -12.25
N LEU A 580 6.60 32.62 -11.47
CA LEU A 580 6.80 31.23 -11.13
C LEU A 580 6.46 30.37 -12.36
N SER A 581 7.31 29.41 -12.68
CA SER A 581 7.07 28.47 -13.78
C SER A 581 7.35 27.03 -13.37
N LEU A 582 6.37 26.17 -13.57
CA LEU A 582 6.53 24.73 -13.43
C LEU A 582 6.79 24.11 -14.81
N THR A 583 7.86 23.32 -14.91
CA THR A 583 8.17 22.54 -16.12
C THR A 583 8.17 21.05 -15.78
N ALA A 584 7.42 20.27 -16.55
CA ALA A 584 7.40 18.81 -16.46
C ALA A 584 7.81 18.18 -17.81
N ALA A 585 8.52 17.05 -17.75
CA ALA A 585 8.93 16.27 -18.92
C ALA A 585 8.92 14.77 -18.65
N GLU A 586 8.28 14.02 -19.54
CA GLU A 586 8.29 12.57 -19.58
C GLU A 586 9.57 12.02 -20.27
N PRO A 587 9.95 10.75 -20.00
CA PRO A 587 11.10 10.09 -20.66
C PRO A 587 11.11 10.16 -22.20
N LEU A 588 9.94 10.20 -22.83
CA LEU A 588 9.76 10.17 -24.30
C LEU A 588 8.81 11.26 -24.83
N GLY A 589 8.24 12.09 -23.95
CA GLY A 589 7.25 13.13 -24.26
C GLY A 589 7.82 14.54 -24.46
N GLU A 590 6.97 15.49 -24.88
CA GLU A 590 7.35 16.91 -24.99
C GLU A 590 7.40 17.60 -23.61
N ARG A 591 8.25 18.63 -23.47
CA ARG A 591 8.31 19.45 -22.25
C ARG A 591 7.08 20.36 -22.18
N VAL A 592 6.31 20.27 -21.10
CA VAL A 592 5.14 21.11 -20.85
C VAL A 592 5.46 22.12 -19.75
N ARG A 593 5.02 23.38 -19.91
CA ARG A 593 5.29 24.47 -18.97
C ARG A 593 4.02 25.25 -18.65
N ALA A 594 3.82 25.55 -17.38
CA ALA A 594 2.80 26.47 -16.89
C ALA A 594 3.43 27.56 -16.02
N SER A 595 2.77 28.72 -15.91
CA SER A 595 3.27 29.85 -15.14
C SER A 595 2.17 30.59 -14.37
N SER A 596 2.53 31.15 -13.23
CA SER A 596 1.70 32.03 -12.40
C SER A 596 2.51 33.24 -11.92
N GLU A 597 1.84 34.34 -11.61
CA GLU A 597 2.50 35.52 -11.03
C GLU A 597 2.52 35.44 -9.51
N VAL A 598 3.67 35.76 -8.91
CA VAL A 598 3.83 35.92 -7.47
C VAL A 598 4.12 37.38 -7.16
N HIS A 599 3.17 38.05 -6.50
CA HIS A 599 3.33 39.40 -6.01
C HIS A 599 3.86 39.39 -4.57
N VAL A 600 5.15 39.67 -4.44
CA VAL A 600 5.83 39.78 -3.14
C VAL A 600 5.69 41.20 -2.64
N VAL A 601 5.04 41.39 -1.50
CA VAL A 601 4.68 42.71 -0.98
C VAL A 601 5.44 43.10 0.29
N PRO A 602 5.54 44.41 0.59
CA PRO A 602 6.12 44.90 1.85
C PRO A 602 5.40 44.31 3.08
N ARG A 603 6.13 43.99 4.15
CA ARG A 603 5.57 43.48 5.41
C ARG A 603 4.85 44.57 6.21
N PRO A 604 3.81 44.24 6.98
CA PRO A 604 3.26 45.16 7.97
C PRO A 604 4.32 45.50 9.02
N SER A 605 4.41 46.78 9.37
CA SER A 605 5.23 47.24 10.49
C SER A 605 4.37 47.87 11.58
N SER A 606 4.87 47.93 12.81
CA SER A 606 4.27 48.74 13.87
C SER A 606 5.33 49.60 14.53
N VAL A 607 4.96 50.82 14.92
CA VAL A 607 5.81 51.71 15.70
C VAL A 607 5.19 51.87 17.08
N VAL A 608 5.99 51.63 18.12
CA VAL A 608 5.57 51.74 19.52
C VAL A 608 6.42 52.80 20.20
N VAL A 609 5.78 53.76 20.86
CA VAL A 609 6.48 54.70 21.75
C VAL A 609 6.77 53.96 23.06
N LEU A 610 8.04 53.84 23.43
CA LEU A 610 8.49 53.02 24.55
C LEU A 610 8.43 53.76 25.89
N ASP A 611 8.97 54.97 25.95
CA ASP A 611 9.07 55.75 27.20
C ASP A 611 9.39 57.23 26.91
N ALA A 612 9.09 58.10 27.87
CA ALA A 612 9.47 59.51 27.91
C ALA A 612 10.07 59.85 29.29
N ARG A 613 11.40 59.97 29.36
CA ARG A 613 12.14 60.23 30.61
C ARG A 613 12.69 61.64 30.66
N PRO A 614 12.49 62.40 31.76
CA PRO A 614 13.19 63.65 31.97
C PRO A 614 14.71 63.43 31.98
N ALA A 615 15.44 64.10 31.09
CA ALA A 615 16.90 64.07 31.08
C ALA A 615 17.44 64.87 32.28
N PRO A 616 18.13 64.23 33.25
CA PRO A 616 18.49 64.86 34.50
C PRO A 616 19.27 66.17 34.32
N GLY A 617 18.76 67.27 34.85
CA GLY A 617 19.46 68.57 34.87
C GLY A 617 19.44 69.38 33.57
N THR A 618 18.66 68.99 32.54
CA THR A 618 18.67 69.66 31.23
C THR A 618 17.36 70.36 30.84
N GLY A 619 16.25 70.07 31.51
CA GLY A 619 14.92 70.57 31.13
C GLY A 619 14.36 69.94 29.85
N LEU A 620 15.00 68.88 29.34
CA LEU A 620 14.56 68.10 28.19
C LEU A 620 13.97 66.76 28.66
N THR A 621 13.10 66.17 27.84
CA THR A 621 12.59 64.81 28.01
C THR A 621 13.04 63.97 26.83
N THR A 622 13.78 62.90 27.10
CA THR A 622 14.17 61.90 26.11
C THR A 622 12.99 61.00 25.85
N VAL A 623 12.51 61.00 24.61
CA VAL A 623 11.43 60.15 24.13
C VAL A 623 12.01 59.07 23.25
N SER A 624 11.67 57.82 23.55
CA SER A 624 12.13 56.66 22.80
C SER A 624 10.97 55.96 22.10
N ALA A 625 11.20 55.50 20.87
CA ALA A 625 10.26 54.66 20.14
C ALA A 625 10.98 53.49 19.49
N ARG A 626 10.22 52.46 19.13
CA ARG A 626 10.72 51.24 18.49
C ARG A 626 9.80 50.83 17.35
N MET A 627 10.41 50.55 16.20
CA MET A 627 9.76 49.87 15.09
C MET A 627 9.84 48.36 15.28
N LEU A 628 8.75 47.65 14.98
CA LEU A 628 8.61 46.21 15.09
C LEU A 628 8.16 45.63 13.74
N ASP A 629 8.71 44.47 13.38
CA ASP A 629 8.21 43.62 12.30
C ASP A 629 6.97 42.89 12.81
N GLY A 630 5.86 42.91 12.06
CA GLY A 630 4.65 42.18 12.42
C GLY A 630 4.76 40.65 12.25
N TYR A 631 5.85 40.15 11.65
CA TYR A 631 5.99 38.75 11.24
C TYR A 631 7.18 38.01 11.88
N ALA A 632 8.28 38.69 12.21
CA ALA A 632 9.49 38.07 12.76
C ALA A 632 10.13 38.90 13.89
N SER A 633 10.52 38.28 15.00
CA SER A 633 11.16 38.99 16.13
C SER A 633 12.65 39.31 15.93
N ALA A 634 13.25 38.93 14.79
CA ALA A 634 14.71 38.87 14.61
C ALA A 634 15.30 39.55 13.34
N SER A 635 14.48 40.21 12.50
CA SER A 635 14.97 40.97 11.33
C SER A 635 15.54 42.33 11.77
N SER A 636 16.77 42.66 11.33
CA SER A 636 17.39 43.97 11.65
C SER A 636 16.57 45.11 11.06
N MET A 637 16.12 46.02 11.93
CA MET A 637 15.38 47.23 11.58
C MET A 637 16.28 48.46 11.36
N GLU A 638 17.59 48.24 11.39
CA GLU A 638 18.61 49.27 11.26
C GLU A 638 18.45 50.09 9.98
N GLY A 639 18.70 51.39 10.06
CA GLY A 639 18.80 52.25 8.88
C GLY A 639 17.49 52.90 8.43
N ARG A 640 16.36 52.61 9.10
CA ARG A 640 15.04 53.18 8.75
C ARG A 640 14.77 54.50 9.45
N GLU A 641 14.24 55.49 8.73
CA GLU A 641 13.90 56.79 9.29
C GLU A 641 12.52 56.79 9.93
N LEU A 642 12.47 57.12 11.21
CA LEU A 642 11.24 57.35 11.95
C LEU A 642 11.14 58.81 12.35
N VAL A 643 9.92 59.32 12.36
CA VAL A 643 9.59 60.69 12.78
C VAL A 643 8.89 60.63 14.13
N LEU A 644 9.53 61.21 15.15
CA LEU A 644 8.95 61.46 16.47
C LEU A 644 8.43 62.89 16.54
N SER A 645 7.28 63.09 17.17
CA SER A 645 6.74 64.41 17.46
C SER A 645 6.15 64.51 18.85
N LEU A 646 6.40 65.63 19.51
CA LEU A 646 5.75 66.06 20.75
C LEU A 646 5.17 67.46 20.48
N GLY A 647 3.84 67.55 20.41
CA GLY A 647 3.17 68.80 20.05
C GLY A 647 3.53 69.29 18.65
N ALA A 648 3.95 70.56 18.54
CA ALA A 648 4.38 71.16 17.27
C ALA A 648 5.85 70.84 16.88
N VAL A 649 6.60 70.17 17.74
CA VAL A 649 8.02 69.87 17.52
C VAL A 649 8.17 68.43 17.04
N SER A 650 8.88 68.23 15.94
CA SER A 650 9.21 66.89 15.41
C SER A 650 10.70 66.74 15.14
N ALA A 651 11.17 65.49 15.17
CA ALA A 651 12.53 65.13 14.81
C ALA A 651 12.54 63.76 14.12
N THR A 652 13.35 63.67 13.07
CA THR A 652 13.61 62.41 12.37
C THR A 652 14.89 61.77 12.90
N ARG A 653 14.85 60.46 13.14
CA ARG A 653 16.03 59.65 13.51
C ARG A 653 16.02 58.33 12.78
N VAL A 654 17.23 57.82 12.54
CA VAL A 654 17.46 56.50 11.96
C VAL A 654 17.43 55.47 13.09
N ALA A 655 16.66 54.40 12.92
CA ALA A 655 16.59 53.29 13.84
C ALA A 655 17.92 52.52 13.91
N ASP A 656 18.26 52.07 15.12
CA ASP A 656 19.36 51.12 15.34
C ASP A 656 18.96 49.69 14.97
N VAL A 657 19.88 48.74 15.19
CA VAL A 657 19.68 47.30 14.94
C VAL A 657 18.43 46.70 15.60
N ASP A 658 17.99 47.26 16.72
CA ASP A 658 16.81 46.81 17.46
C ASP A 658 15.52 47.53 17.02
N GLY A 659 15.61 48.41 16.02
CA GLY A 659 14.52 49.24 15.56
C GLY A 659 14.27 50.47 16.44
N ARG A 660 15.18 50.82 17.35
CA ARG A 660 14.97 51.88 18.34
C ARG A 660 15.51 53.23 17.89
N ILE A 661 14.83 54.27 18.34
CA ILE A 661 15.24 55.67 18.23
C ILE A 661 15.02 56.37 19.57
N ALA A 662 15.83 57.41 19.83
CA ALA A 662 15.64 58.30 20.96
C ALA A 662 15.85 59.76 20.54
N VAL A 663 14.99 60.65 21.00
CA VAL A 663 15.04 62.09 20.71
C VAL A 663 14.74 62.88 21.99
N ASP A 664 15.56 63.91 22.23
CA ASP A 664 15.30 64.86 23.31
C ASP A 664 14.38 66.00 22.84
N PHE A 665 13.25 66.18 23.53
CA PHE A 665 12.33 67.30 23.32
C PHE A 665 12.33 68.27 24.50
N PRO A 666 12.17 69.58 24.28
CA PRO A 666 11.87 70.53 25.35
C PRO A 666 10.47 70.26 25.90
N PHE A 667 10.37 69.80 27.15
CA PHE A 667 9.09 69.39 27.72
C PHE A 667 8.29 70.60 28.20
N SER A 668 7.04 70.70 27.75
CA SER A 668 6.05 71.67 28.20
C SER A 668 4.95 70.96 28.98
N ALA A 669 4.54 71.49 30.14
CA ALA A 669 3.46 70.91 30.96
C ALA A 669 2.07 70.88 30.28
N THR A 670 1.95 71.41 29.05
CA THR A 670 0.70 71.45 28.29
C THR A 670 0.61 70.43 27.15
N GLU A 671 1.70 69.74 26.80
CA GLU A 671 1.74 68.77 25.70
C GLU A 671 2.20 67.41 26.22
N ASN A 672 1.30 66.43 26.18
CA ASN A 672 1.49 65.13 26.82
C ASN A 672 1.35 63.94 25.87
N GLU A 673 1.09 64.17 24.58
CA GLU A 673 0.98 63.13 23.56
C GLU A 673 2.23 63.12 22.67
N VAL A 674 2.94 62.00 22.67
CA VAL A 674 4.01 61.69 21.73
C VAL A 674 3.43 60.88 20.60
N ARG A 675 3.79 61.23 19.36
CA ARG A 675 3.53 60.41 18.18
C ARG A 675 4.85 59.99 17.55
N ALA A 676 4.88 58.78 17.01
CA ALA A 676 5.95 58.24 16.22
C ALA A 676 5.35 57.71 14.91
N SER A 677 6.00 57.95 13.80
CA SER A 677 5.52 57.56 12.48
C SER A 677 6.66 57.05 11.64
N PHE A 678 6.37 56.04 10.82
CA PHE A 678 7.23 55.48 9.81
C PHE A 678 6.50 55.57 8.47
N ALA A 679 7.13 56.19 7.48
CA ALA A 679 6.51 56.50 6.20
C ALA A 679 6.37 55.29 5.25
N GLY A 680 6.88 54.12 5.64
CA GLY A 680 7.02 52.98 4.76
C GLY A 680 8.29 53.03 3.92
N ASP A 681 8.74 51.87 3.45
CA ASP A 681 9.79 51.74 2.46
C ASP A 681 9.48 50.59 1.50
N THR A 682 10.47 50.17 0.70
CA THR A 682 10.31 49.06 -0.24
C THR A 682 9.96 47.74 0.46
N PHE A 683 10.37 47.54 1.72
CA PHE A 683 10.25 46.30 2.48
C PHE A 683 9.15 46.31 3.53
N TYR A 684 8.75 47.48 4.04
CA TYR A 684 7.78 47.61 5.11
C TYR A 684 6.72 48.66 4.81
N GLU A 685 5.47 48.35 5.14
CA GLU A 685 4.35 49.27 5.04
C GLU A 685 4.46 50.42 6.06
N PRO A 686 3.89 51.60 5.76
CA PRO A 686 3.84 52.72 6.71
C PRO A 686 3.09 52.37 7.99
N SER A 687 3.53 52.92 9.11
CA SER A 687 2.91 52.68 10.41
C SER A 687 3.09 53.85 11.37
N ASP A 688 2.10 54.05 12.24
CA ASP A 688 2.08 55.12 13.23
C ASP A 688 1.83 54.55 14.62
N GLY A 689 2.37 55.22 15.64
CA GLY A 689 2.16 54.93 17.04
C GLY A 689 2.05 56.20 17.86
N SER A 690 1.30 56.17 18.95
CA SER A 690 1.19 57.30 19.87
C SER A 690 1.08 56.84 21.31
N ALA A 691 1.66 57.61 22.23
CA ALA A 691 1.50 57.42 23.67
C ALA A 691 1.23 58.75 24.36
N VAL A 692 0.31 58.74 25.32
CA VAL A 692 0.01 59.90 26.17
C VAL A 692 0.65 59.68 27.53
N PHE A 693 1.58 60.54 27.93
CA PHE A 693 2.28 60.45 29.21
C PHE A 693 1.57 61.29 30.28
N PRO A 694 1.29 60.77 31.48
CA PRO A 694 0.71 61.57 32.57
C PRO A 694 1.70 62.65 33.06
N PRO A 695 1.23 63.81 33.58
CA PRO A 695 2.10 64.77 34.25
C PRO A 695 2.79 64.08 35.44
N ALA A 696 4.11 64.23 35.54
CA ALA A 696 4.99 63.50 36.46
C ALA A 696 4.52 63.48 37.92
N THR A 697 3.63 62.54 38.25
CA THR A 697 3.34 62.02 39.59
C THR A 697 2.58 60.72 39.39
N VAL A 698 2.98 59.70 40.16
CA VAL A 698 2.46 58.32 40.19
C VAL A 698 3.16 57.38 39.23
N ALA A 699 3.96 56.48 39.82
CA ALA A 699 4.52 55.31 39.18
C ALA A 699 3.39 54.29 38.92
N GLU A 700 3.33 53.78 37.69
CA GLU A 700 2.53 52.60 37.33
C GLU A 700 3.44 51.42 37.00
N PRO A 701 2.95 50.18 37.20
CA PRO A 701 3.77 48.97 37.26
C PRO A 701 4.15 48.46 35.86
N PRO A 702 5.15 47.57 35.73
CA PRO A 702 5.69 47.17 34.45
C PRO A 702 4.72 46.29 33.65
N LEU A 703 4.86 46.39 32.32
CA LEU A 703 4.31 45.49 31.31
C LEU A 703 4.43 44.03 31.76
N VAL A 704 3.30 43.31 31.81
CA VAL A 704 3.27 41.88 32.09
C VAL A 704 4.08 41.16 31.02
N ALA A 705 5.08 40.42 31.51
CA ALA A 705 5.96 39.53 30.77
C ALA A 705 5.17 38.40 30.09
N ALA A 706 5.88 37.55 29.35
CA ALA A 706 5.37 36.36 28.69
C ALA A 706 4.23 35.69 29.46
N SER A 707 3.18 35.29 28.72
CA SER A 707 2.05 34.58 29.30
C SER A 707 2.55 33.45 30.21
N PRO A 708 2.13 33.42 31.49
CA PRO A 708 2.63 32.47 32.46
C PRO A 708 2.40 31.05 31.93
N SER A 709 3.33 30.13 32.21
CA SER A 709 3.08 28.71 32.04
C SER A 709 1.71 28.41 32.64
N ARG A 710 0.86 27.79 31.79
CA ARG A 710 -0.46 27.26 32.08
C ARG A 710 -0.65 26.07 31.13
N PHE A 711 -1.81 25.42 31.12
CA PHE A 711 -2.25 24.60 29.98
C PHE A 711 -2.51 25.43 28.71
N ARG A 712 -1.71 26.47 28.47
CA ARG A 712 -1.76 27.37 27.34
C ARG A 712 -0.35 27.58 26.79
N GLY A 713 -0.27 27.67 25.48
CA GLY A 713 1.00 27.91 24.81
C GLY A 713 0.86 27.92 23.30
N HIS A 714 2.02 27.85 22.65
CA HIS A 714 2.15 27.99 21.20
C HIS A 714 2.38 26.66 20.48
N GLU A 715 2.80 25.61 21.18
CA GLU A 715 3.12 24.30 20.61
C GLU A 715 2.68 23.18 21.56
N PHE A 716 2.01 22.17 21.01
CA PHE A 716 1.51 20.99 21.73
C PHE A 716 1.86 19.74 20.92
N ILE A 717 2.19 18.65 21.63
CA ILE A 717 2.39 17.32 21.06
C ILE A 717 1.50 16.37 21.84
N MET A 718 0.68 15.58 21.13
CA MET A 718 -0.34 14.74 21.74
C MET A 718 -0.64 13.48 20.93
N THR A 719 -1.46 12.62 21.50
CA THR A 719 -1.85 11.31 20.96
C THR A 719 -3.35 11.11 21.19
N SER A 720 -3.99 10.27 20.37
CA SER A 720 -5.38 9.84 20.57
C SER A 720 -5.52 8.67 21.56
N GLY A 721 -4.41 8.15 22.09
CA GLY A 721 -4.42 6.91 22.87
C GLY A 721 -4.74 5.65 22.05
N PRO A 722 -4.82 4.47 22.71
CA PRO A 722 -4.93 3.18 22.03
C PRO A 722 -6.33 2.85 21.54
N THR A 723 -6.56 2.82 20.22
CA THR A 723 -7.82 2.36 19.64
C THR A 723 -7.90 0.83 19.66
N GLY A 724 -8.84 0.24 20.42
CA GLY A 724 -9.17 -1.18 20.31
C GLY A 724 -9.60 -1.49 18.88
N GLY A 725 -9.05 -2.54 18.26
CA GLY A 725 -9.04 -2.79 16.81
C GLY A 725 -10.38 -3.06 16.10
N GLU A 726 -11.47 -2.39 16.46
CA GLU A 726 -12.74 -2.38 15.73
C GLU A 726 -13.07 -0.98 15.17
N ARG A 727 -13.93 -0.96 14.14
CA ARG A 727 -14.12 0.11 13.14
C ARG A 727 -14.45 1.52 13.69
N THR A 728 -13.91 2.54 13.00
CA THR A 728 -14.26 3.98 12.97
C THR A 728 -14.53 4.64 14.33
N ARG A 729 -13.47 5.00 15.04
CA ARG A 729 -13.50 6.03 16.08
C ARG A 729 -13.20 7.38 15.41
N ALA A 730 -14.02 8.40 15.68
CA ALA A 730 -13.63 9.75 15.31
C ALA A 730 -12.70 10.31 16.40
N THR A 731 -11.70 11.10 15.99
CA THR A 731 -10.82 11.82 16.91
C THR A 731 -11.02 13.30 16.63
N HIS A 732 -11.22 14.09 17.67
CA HIS A 732 -11.45 15.51 17.60
C HIS A 732 -10.33 16.24 18.33
N ILE A 733 -9.81 17.29 17.72
CA ILE A 733 -8.87 18.21 18.36
C ILE A 733 -9.62 19.50 18.60
N LEU A 734 -9.76 19.88 19.86
CA LEU A 734 -10.48 21.07 20.26
C LEU A 734 -9.49 22.15 20.68
N VAL A 735 -9.67 23.36 20.16
CA VAL A 735 -8.77 24.49 20.42
C VAL A 735 -9.58 25.72 20.81
N ALA A 736 -9.15 26.39 21.87
CA ALA A 736 -9.75 27.63 22.33
C ALA A 736 -8.69 28.69 22.66
N SER A 737 -9.03 29.97 22.49
CA SER A 737 -8.14 31.11 22.77
C SER A 737 -8.91 32.35 23.21
N GLU A 738 -8.27 33.21 24.01
CA GLU A 738 -8.81 34.51 24.44
C GLU A 738 -8.73 35.58 23.35
N VAL A 739 -7.84 35.37 22.38
CA VAL A 739 -7.65 36.24 21.23
C VAL A 739 -7.96 35.48 19.96
N ARG A 740 -8.26 36.22 18.89
CA ARG A 740 -8.43 35.59 17.60
C ARG A 740 -7.07 35.07 17.13
N THR A 741 -7.01 33.80 16.78
CA THR A 741 -5.79 33.15 16.29
C THR A 741 -6.12 32.06 15.28
N VAL A 742 -5.10 31.50 14.64
CA VAL A 742 -5.22 30.33 13.77
C VAL A 742 -4.34 29.24 14.37
N ALA A 743 -4.95 28.10 14.68
CA ALA A 743 -4.23 26.92 15.13
C ALA A 743 -3.99 25.99 13.96
N THR A 744 -2.75 25.58 13.76
CA THR A 744 -2.33 24.60 12.76
C THR A 744 -2.21 23.24 13.42
N ILE A 745 -2.81 22.21 12.81
CA ILE A 745 -2.76 20.82 13.25
C ILE A 745 -1.97 20.02 12.22
N ASP A 746 -0.86 19.43 12.65
CA ASP A 746 0.00 18.58 11.82
C ASP A 746 -0.02 17.13 12.33
N MET A 747 0.04 16.17 11.42
CA MET A 747 0.23 14.75 11.73
C MET A 747 1.62 14.31 11.27
N PRO A 748 2.68 14.50 12.07
CA PRO A 748 4.08 14.39 11.61
C PRO A 748 4.51 13.00 11.10
N TRP A 749 3.69 11.97 11.34
CA TRP A 749 3.93 10.60 10.88
C TRP A 749 3.30 10.31 9.50
N ILE A 750 2.52 11.23 8.93
CA ILE A 750 2.01 11.20 7.55
C ILE A 750 2.33 12.54 6.88
N SER A 751 3.07 12.52 5.78
CA SER A 751 3.62 13.70 5.10
C SER A 751 2.62 14.62 4.37
N VAL A 752 1.31 14.52 4.65
CA VAL A 752 0.24 15.05 3.76
C VAL A 752 -0.91 15.74 4.50
N ILE A 753 -1.06 15.57 5.83
CA ILE A 753 -2.24 16.08 6.53
C ILE A 753 -1.86 17.27 7.43
N HIS A 754 -2.21 18.46 6.94
CA HIS A 754 -2.12 19.74 7.63
C HIS A 754 -3.52 20.37 7.66
N GLY A 755 -4.06 20.58 8.86
CA GLY A 755 -5.29 21.32 9.09
C GLY A 755 -5.01 22.69 9.65
N SER A 756 -5.83 23.69 9.32
CA SER A 756 -5.80 24.98 10.01
C SER A 756 -7.19 25.33 10.48
N LEU A 757 -7.28 25.87 11.69
CA LEU A 757 -8.51 26.14 12.38
C LEU A 757 -8.51 27.58 12.86
N GLU A 758 -9.50 28.36 12.41
CA GLU A 758 -9.70 29.70 12.96
C GLU A 758 -10.29 29.59 14.37
N VAL A 759 -9.57 30.13 15.36
CA VAL A 759 -10.00 30.13 16.76
C VAL A 759 -10.45 31.55 17.12
N ARG A 760 -11.71 31.67 17.54
CA ARG A 760 -12.31 32.96 17.91
C ARG A 760 -12.50 33.04 19.43
N PRO A 761 -12.34 34.24 20.03
CA PRO A 761 -12.61 34.42 21.45
C PRO A 761 -14.02 33.98 21.84
N GLY A 762 -14.11 33.17 22.90
CA GLY A 762 -15.39 32.65 23.40
C GLY A 762 -16.04 31.60 22.51
N GLN A 763 -15.31 31.02 21.56
CA GLN A 763 -15.75 29.89 20.75
C GLN A 763 -14.76 28.73 20.86
N LEU A 764 -15.31 27.53 20.87
CA LEU A 764 -14.52 26.31 20.74
C LEU A 764 -14.39 25.99 19.26
N ALA A 765 -13.16 25.90 18.79
CA ALA A 765 -12.88 25.48 17.43
C ALA A 765 -12.59 23.98 17.46
N VAL A 766 -13.16 23.22 16.53
CA VAL A 766 -13.06 21.75 16.49
C VAL A 766 -12.49 21.32 15.14
N PHE A 767 -11.43 20.51 15.18
CA PHE A 767 -10.87 19.83 14.03
C PHE A 767 -11.21 18.34 14.09
N GLU A 768 -11.98 17.86 13.12
CA GLU A 768 -12.25 16.44 12.94
C GLU A 768 -11.06 15.77 12.24
N VAL A 769 -10.44 14.80 12.91
CA VAL A 769 -9.41 13.96 12.30
C VAL A 769 -10.10 13.03 11.29
N PRO A 770 -9.69 13.04 10.00
CA PRO A 770 -10.29 12.17 9.00
C PRO A 770 -10.20 10.69 9.37
N ASP A 771 -11.17 9.88 8.92
CA ASP A 771 -11.17 8.42 9.05
C ASP A 771 -9.94 7.83 8.32
N LEU A 772 -8.82 7.75 9.03
CA LEU A 772 -7.64 7.07 8.57
C LEU A 772 -7.79 5.57 8.88
N PRO A 773 -7.31 4.66 8.02
CA PRO A 773 -7.09 3.27 8.41
C PRO A 773 -5.96 3.25 9.44
N LEU A 774 -6.31 3.57 10.69
CA LEU A 774 -5.45 3.44 11.87
C LEU A 774 -5.20 1.93 12.05
N GLY A 775 -4.18 1.43 11.35
CA GLY A 775 -4.00 0.01 11.10
C GLY A 775 -3.59 -0.79 12.33
N ILE A 776 -4.21 -1.96 12.45
CA ILE A 776 -3.72 -3.19 13.10
C ILE A 776 -3.65 -3.15 14.64
N PRO A 777 -4.17 -4.19 15.35
CA PRO A 777 -4.00 -4.33 16.79
C PRO A 777 -2.53 -4.24 17.22
N GLY A 778 -2.15 -3.09 17.78
CA GLY A 778 -0.84 -2.89 18.38
C GLY A 778 0.14 -1.98 17.64
N ALA A 779 -0.25 -1.21 16.62
CA ALA A 779 0.63 -0.19 16.00
C ALA A 779 0.01 1.22 16.09
N LEU A 780 0.13 1.87 17.25
CA LEU A 780 -0.46 3.19 17.51
C LEU A 780 0.58 4.28 17.34
N ARG A 781 0.66 4.84 16.13
CA ARG A 781 1.54 5.97 15.79
C ARG A 781 0.79 7.29 15.61
N THR A 782 -0.40 7.43 16.17
CA THR A 782 -1.23 8.63 16.00
C THR A 782 -0.70 9.78 16.86
N ILE A 783 0.21 10.57 16.30
CA ILE A 783 0.75 11.76 16.95
C ILE A 783 0.20 12.98 16.23
N PHE A 784 -0.23 13.95 17.01
CA PHE A 784 -0.67 15.25 16.52
C PHE A 784 0.22 16.33 17.10
N LYS A 785 0.49 17.33 16.29
CA LYS A 785 1.15 18.56 16.70
C LYS A 785 0.18 19.71 16.48
N VAL A 786 -0.04 20.53 17.49
CA VAL A 786 -0.80 21.79 17.34
C VAL A 786 0.15 22.95 17.54
N THR A 787 0.11 23.91 16.64
CA THR A 787 0.85 25.18 16.76
C THR A 787 -0.05 26.38 16.58
N ALA A 788 0.20 27.46 17.33
CA ALA A 788 -0.57 28.68 17.21
C ALA A 788 0.30 29.93 17.48
N PRO A 789 0.12 31.04 16.74
CA PRO A 789 0.85 32.29 16.98
C PRO A 789 0.51 32.97 18.31
N GLN A 790 -0.63 32.64 18.89
CA GLN A 790 -1.11 33.15 20.18
C GLN A 790 -1.33 31.96 21.11
N ASP A 791 -1.38 32.21 22.41
CA ASP A 791 -1.69 31.19 23.39
C ASP A 791 -3.07 30.56 23.12
N VAL A 792 -3.05 29.23 23.01
CA VAL A 792 -4.25 28.39 22.90
C VAL A 792 -4.25 27.35 23.99
N ALA A 793 -5.43 26.90 24.39
CA ALA A 793 -5.61 25.65 25.12
C ALA A 793 -6.08 24.57 24.13
N VAL A 794 -5.58 23.34 24.31
CA VAL A 794 -5.82 22.22 23.39
C VAL A 794 -6.32 21.01 24.16
N TRP A 795 -7.38 20.39 23.63
CA TRP A 795 -7.91 19.11 24.09
C TRP A 795 -7.92 18.10 22.95
N VAL A 796 -7.71 16.83 23.30
CA VAL A 796 -7.94 15.70 22.40
C VAL A 796 -9.13 14.91 22.89
N GLU A 797 -10.06 14.65 22.00
CA GLU A 797 -11.23 13.82 22.25
C GLU A 797 -11.27 12.65 21.27
N THR A 798 -11.69 11.48 21.75
CA THR A 798 -11.97 10.31 20.90
C THR A 798 -13.39 9.84 21.16
N ASP A 799 -14.19 9.66 20.11
CA ASP A 799 -15.60 9.27 20.21
C ASP A 799 -15.93 8.00 19.39
N HIS A 800 -16.84 7.22 19.96
CA HIS A 800 -17.52 6.08 19.34
C HIS A 800 -18.98 6.03 19.82
N ALA A 801 -19.86 5.32 19.12
CA ALA A 801 -21.32 5.41 19.29
C ALA A 801 -21.88 5.21 20.72
N ASN A 802 -21.09 4.66 21.66
CA ASN A 802 -21.44 4.55 23.09
C ASN A 802 -20.26 4.88 24.04
N ASP A 803 -19.12 5.40 23.55
CA ASP A 803 -17.90 5.56 24.34
C ASP A 803 -17.14 6.84 23.97
N GLY A 804 -16.45 7.46 24.92
CA GLY A 804 -15.65 8.65 24.66
C GLY A 804 -14.62 8.97 25.75
N ALA A 805 -13.57 9.68 25.38
CA ALA A 805 -12.56 10.19 26.30
C ALA A 805 -12.04 11.55 25.83
N SER A 806 -11.75 12.44 26.78
CA SER A 806 -11.23 13.78 26.52
C SER A 806 -10.05 14.06 27.44
N GLU A 807 -9.00 14.70 26.93
CA GLU A 807 -7.87 15.12 27.75
C GLU A 807 -7.36 16.52 27.39
N LEU A 808 -6.97 17.29 28.42
CA LEU A 808 -6.31 18.60 28.31
C LEU A 808 -4.80 18.43 28.14
N VAL A 809 -4.23 19.04 27.10
CA VAL A 809 -2.84 18.79 26.70
C VAL A 809 -1.91 19.87 27.24
N ALA A 810 -0.84 19.47 27.94
CA ALA A 810 0.23 20.38 28.35
C ALA A 810 1.06 20.88 27.15
N PRO A 811 1.40 22.18 27.08
CA PRO A 811 2.24 22.72 26.01
C PRO A 811 3.68 22.22 26.11
N VAL A 812 4.38 22.14 24.98
CA VAL A 812 5.76 21.63 24.89
C VAL A 812 6.72 22.39 25.81
N SER A 813 6.49 23.69 26.05
CA SER A 813 7.26 24.53 26.95
C SER A 813 7.22 24.11 28.43
N THR A 814 6.22 23.33 28.83
CA THR A 814 6.04 22.88 30.23
C THR A 814 6.59 21.47 30.48
N LEU A 815 6.95 20.75 29.42
CA LEU A 815 7.43 19.37 29.50
C LEU A 815 8.79 19.30 30.19
N GLY A 816 9.02 18.20 30.91
CA GLY A 816 10.25 17.92 31.63
C GLY A 816 10.89 16.62 31.18
N THR A 817 11.83 16.14 31.98
CA THR A 817 12.64 14.96 31.65
C THR A 817 12.43 13.78 32.58
N GLU A 818 11.74 13.94 33.71
CA GLU A 818 11.48 12.87 34.68
C GLU A 818 9.98 12.75 34.97
N TYR A 819 9.46 11.53 34.89
CA TYR A 819 8.05 11.22 35.09
C TYR A 819 7.88 9.94 35.90
N VAL A 820 6.82 9.88 36.70
CA VAL A 820 6.30 8.64 37.26
C VAL A 820 4.88 8.44 36.74
N VAL A 821 4.60 7.22 36.31
CA VAL A 821 3.34 6.84 35.71
C VAL A 821 2.26 6.65 36.79
N VAL A 822 1.06 7.12 36.52
CA VAL A 822 -0.17 6.83 37.28
C VAL A 822 -1.24 6.32 36.31
N ASN A 823 -1.96 5.27 36.69
CA ASN A 823 -3.08 4.72 35.90
C ASN A 823 -4.30 4.48 36.82
N GLY A 824 -5.43 4.10 36.21
CA GLY A 824 -6.64 3.62 36.89
C GLY A 824 -6.51 2.23 37.54
N ASN A 825 -7.58 1.44 37.54
CA ASN A 825 -7.69 0.23 38.37
C ASN A 825 -7.43 -1.12 37.65
N SER A 826 -7.51 -1.17 36.33
CA SER A 826 -7.33 -2.41 35.55
C SER A 826 -6.99 -2.10 34.09
N GLY A 827 -6.14 -2.91 33.48
CA GLY A 827 -5.74 -2.78 32.06
C GLY A 827 -5.07 -1.43 31.80
N SER A 828 -3.74 -1.35 31.78
CA SER A 828 -3.04 -0.06 31.64
C SER A 828 -2.19 0.01 30.40
N TRP A 829 -2.07 1.21 29.85
CA TRP A 829 -1.11 1.56 28.82
C TRP A 829 -0.30 2.79 29.24
N VAL A 830 0.85 2.96 28.60
CA VAL A 830 1.67 4.14 28.75
C VAL A 830 2.44 4.43 27.47
N GLN A 831 2.66 5.70 27.17
CA GLN A 831 3.45 6.16 26.03
C GLN A 831 4.28 7.38 26.41
N ALA A 832 5.51 7.41 25.91
CA ALA A 832 6.37 8.60 25.93
C ALA A 832 6.66 9.02 24.49
N ILE A 833 6.58 10.31 24.18
CA ILE A 833 6.83 10.91 22.87
C ILE A 833 8.04 11.84 22.97
N ALA A 834 9.03 11.66 22.09
CA ALA A 834 10.17 12.55 21.99
C ALA A 834 9.78 13.89 21.34
N THR A 835 10.16 15.00 21.96
CA THR A 835 9.89 16.36 21.44
C THR A 835 10.99 16.88 20.54
N GLU A 836 12.18 16.27 20.60
CA GLU A 836 13.38 16.60 19.86
C GLU A 836 14.06 15.35 19.28
N ASP A 837 14.90 15.53 18.26
CA ASP A 837 15.72 14.47 17.69
C ASP A 837 16.80 13.99 18.67
N ASP A 838 17.24 12.74 18.49
CA ASP A 838 18.26 12.10 19.34
C ASP A 838 17.97 12.15 20.85
N THR A 839 16.69 12.08 21.24
CA THR A 839 16.27 12.03 22.65
C THR A 839 16.48 10.64 23.23
N THR A 840 17.34 10.51 24.24
CA THR A 840 17.57 9.25 24.94
C THR A 840 16.59 9.10 26.09
N VAL A 841 15.69 8.12 26.00
CA VAL A 841 14.68 7.81 27.01
C VAL A 841 15.00 6.50 27.72
N THR A 842 14.96 6.53 29.04
CA THR A 842 15.04 5.38 29.93
C THR A 842 13.66 5.12 30.53
N PHE A 843 13.17 3.89 30.42
CA PHE A 843 11.89 3.44 30.96
C PHE A 843 12.09 2.23 31.88
N VAL A 844 11.47 2.27 33.06
CA VAL A 844 11.44 1.16 34.03
C VAL A 844 9.98 0.79 34.32
N PRO A 845 9.42 -0.25 33.68
CA PRO A 845 8.03 -0.63 33.88
C PRO A 845 7.84 -1.41 35.19
N THR A 846 6.74 -1.17 35.91
CA THR A 846 6.35 -1.97 37.10
C THR A 846 5.69 -3.30 36.75
N ALA A 847 5.23 -3.47 35.51
CA ALA A 847 4.62 -4.69 35.00
C ALA A 847 5.18 -5.06 33.62
N ALA A 848 5.15 -6.35 33.25
CA ALA A 848 5.59 -6.76 31.91
C ALA A 848 4.61 -6.26 30.84
N CYS A 849 5.12 -5.79 29.70
CA CYS A 849 4.32 -5.14 28.67
C CYS A 849 4.76 -5.48 27.25
N ARG A 850 3.81 -5.42 26.31
CA ARG A 850 4.04 -5.50 24.87
C ARG A 850 4.42 -4.12 24.35
N VAL A 851 5.42 -4.07 23.49
CA VAL A 851 5.77 -2.88 22.70
C VAL A 851 5.29 -3.13 21.28
N ALA A 852 4.72 -2.10 20.64
CA ALA A 852 4.14 -2.16 19.30
C ALA A 852 5.06 -2.82 18.25
N ASP A 853 6.34 -2.44 18.25
CA ASP A 853 7.33 -2.83 17.24
C ASP A 853 8.58 -3.52 17.85
N GLY A 854 8.44 -4.13 19.03
CA GLY A 854 9.61 -4.61 19.79
C GLY A 854 9.37 -5.82 20.69
N PRO A 855 10.44 -6.38 21.28
CA PRO A 855 10.33 -7.46 22.26
C PRO A 855 9.56 -6.98 23.50
N SER A 856 8.79 -7.86 24.12
CA SER A 856 8.10 -7.56 25.38
C SER A 856 9.09 -7.07 26.45
N LEU A 857 8.73 -5.99 27.14
CA LEU A 857 9.52 -5.48 28.26
C LEU A 857 9.21 -6.27 29.53
N VAL A 858 10.22 -6.42 30.38
CA VAL A 858 10.12 -7.19 31.62
C VAL A 858 9.96 -6.22 32.78
N ALA A 859 9.02 -6.53 33.69
CA ALA A 859 8.82 -5.75 34.91
C ALA A 859 10.13 -5.55 35.69
N GLY A 860 10.42 -4.31 36.08
CA GLY A 860 11.57 -3.89 36.88
C GLY A 860 12.90 -3.82 36.12
N GLN A 861 12.95 -4.14 34.83
CA GLN A 861 14.17 -3.98 34.03
C GLN A 861 14.29 -2.57 33.45
N VAL A 862 15.54 -2.10 33.32
CA VAL A 862 15.85 -0.80 32.72
C VAL A 862 15.87 -0.96 31.20
N HIS A 863 15.05 -0.18 30.52
CA HIS A 863 15.00 -0.13 29.06
C HIS A 863 15.43 1.24 28.58
N VAL A 864 16.39 1.30 27.65
CA VAL A 864 16.91 2.56 27.10
C VAL A 864 16.69 2.55 25.60
N ALA A 865 16.15 3.64 25.06
CA ALA A 865 16.02 3.85 23.62
C ALA A 865 16.40 5.29 23.25
N THR A 866 17.01 5.46 22.08
CA THR A 866 17.21 6.77 21.47
C THR A 866 16.12 6.98 20.43
N LEU A 867 15.34 8.05 20.60
CA LEU A 867 14.17 8.38 19.82
C LEU A 867 14.46 9.64 19.00
N GLN A 868 14.05 9.62 17.73
CA GLN A 868 13.94 10.84 16.93
C GLN A 868 12.68 11.62 17.33
N ARG A 869 12.58 12.89 16.93
CA ARG A 869 11.40 13.72 17.22
C ARG A 869 10.14 13.01 16.72
N TYR A 870 9.11 13.00 17.56
CA TYR A 870 7.85 12.29 17.35
C TYR A 870 7.95 10.76 17.31
N GLN A 871 9.09 10.16 17.64
CA GLN A 871 9.12 8.72 17.93
C GLN A 871 8.67 8.47 19.36
N THR A 872 8.15 7.26 19.61
CA THR A 872 7.54 6.91 20.88
C THR A 872 8.06 5.62 21.45
N ILE A 873 8.15 5.54 22.78
CA ILE A 873 8.09 4.26 23.50
C ILE A 873 6.65 4.08 23.92
N GLN A 874 6.04 2.96 23.56
CA GLN A 874 4.69 2.62 23.99
C GLN A 874 4.67 1.22 24.60
N CYS A 875 4.01 1.10 25.75
CA CYS A 875 3.84 -0.15 26.45
C CYS A 875 2.39 -0.43 26.81
N GLN A 876 1.94 -1.64 26.47
CA GLN A 876 0.58 -2.11 26.74
C GLN A 876 0.63 -3.42 27.55
N TYR A 877 -0.28 -3.59 28.50
CA TYR A 877 -0.35 -4.81 29.33
C TYR A 877 -0.72 -6.08 28.53
N LEU A 878 -0.18 -7.24 28.92
CA LEU A 878 -0.10 -8.48 28.11
C LEU A 878 -1.12 -9.60 28.43
N SER A 879 -2.02 -9.49 29.41
CA SER A 879 -2.79 -10.67 29.88
C SER A 879 -4.19 -10.37 30.44
N GLU A 880 -5.22 -11.04 29.91
CA GLU A 880 -6.60 -11.01 30.43
C GLU A 880 -6.78 -11.80 31.74
N SER A 881 -5.76 -12.54 32.19
CA SER A 881 -5.88 -13.49 33.31
C SER A 881 -5.52 -12.92 34.69
N SER A 882 -5.10 -11.66 34.79
CA SER A 882 -4.81 -10.99 36.07
C SER A 882 -5.46 -9.60 36.13
N PRO A 883 -6.64 -9.45 36.76
CA PRO A 883 -7.47 -8.25 36.61
C PRO A 883 -7.00 -6.99 37.38
N ARG A 884 -5.72 -6.86 37.78
CA ARG A 884 -5.29 -5.79 38.72
C ARG A 884 -3.88 -5.22 38.56
N LEU A 885 -3.13 -5.56 37.51
CA LEU A 885 -1.78 -4.99 37.31
C LEU A 885 -1.87 -3.67 36.53
N THR A 886 -1.28 -2.61 37.09
CA THR A 886 -1.25 -1.25 36.52
C THR A 886 0.20 -0.82 36.31
N PHE A 887 0.47 0.15 35.41
CA PHE A 887 1.81 0.74 35.30
C PHE A 887 2.08 1.84 36.34
N THR A 888 1.18 2.07 37.29
CA THR A 888 1.39 3.00 38.39
C THR A 888 2.74 2.71 39.06
N GLY A 889 3.58 3.74 39.18
CA GLY A 889 4.94 3.65 39.73
C GLY A 889 6.03 3.30 38.72
N SER A 890 5.70 3.08 37.44
CA SER A 890 6.73 3.00 36.39
C SER A 890 7.39 4.36 36.20
N THR A 891 8.66 4.40 35.80
CA THR A 891 9.39 5.67 35.66
C THR A 891 9.91 5.87 34.26
N PHE A 892 9.85 7.13 33.80
CA PHE A 892 10.59 7.60 32.63
C PHE A 892 11.63 8.63 33.06
N SER A 893 12.82 8.54 32.50
CA SER A 893 13.81 9.61 32.51
C SER A 893 14.38 9.84 31.13
N ALA A 894 14.68 11.08 30.77
CA ALA A 894 15.25 11.44 29.48
C ALA A 894 16.35 12.50 29.61
N ASP A 895 17.17 12.64 28.57
CA ASP A 895 18.15 13.73 28.45
C ASP A 895 17.53 15.03 27.90
N LYS A 896 16.38 14.93 27.22
CA LYS A 896 15.61 16.05 26.66
C LYS A 896 14.11 15.93 27.02
N PRO A 897 13.33 17.03 26.94
CA PRO A 897 11.92 16.99 27.29
C PRO A 897 11.11 15.95 26.49
N ILE A 898 10.21 15.24 27.17
CA ILE A 898 9.32 14.24 26.57
C ILE A 898 7.87 14.47 27.01
N ALA A 899 6.90 14.13 26.16
CA ALA A 899 5.49 14.09 26.57
C ALA A 899 5.13 12.67 27.03
N VAL A 900 4.49 12.52 28.19
CA VAL A 900 4.15 11.19 28.75
C VAL A 900 2.65 11.08 28.95
N PHE A 901 2.05 10.07 28.33
CA PHE A 901 0.62 9.78 28.40
C PHE A 901 0.41 8.41 29.05
N ALA A 902 -0.58 8.31 29.94
CA ALA A 902 -0.89 7.06 30.63
C ALA A 902 -2.40 6.89 30.80
N GLY A 903 -2.89 5.65 30.75
CA GLY A 903 -4.32 5.43 30.80
C GLY A 903 -4.76 3.99 30.93
N GLY A 904 -6.06 3.77 30.75
CA GLY A 904 -6.72 2.47 30.71
C GLY A 904 -6.74 1.84 29.32
N ILE A 905 -6.74 0.51 29.24
CA ILE A 905 -7.04 -0.25 28.02
C ILE A 905 -8.47 -0.80 28.15
N PRO A 906 -9.29 -0.77 27.09
CA PRO A 906 -10.63 -1.35 27.14
C PRO A 906 -10.61 -2.82 27.55
N SER A 907 -11.37 -3.18 28.60
CA SER A 907 -11.56 -4.57 29.00
C SER A 907 -12.84 -5.12 28.37
N LYS A 908 -12.70 -5.87 27.27
CA LYS A 908 -13.71 -6.67 26.51
C LYS A 908 -14.24 -6.03 25.21
N ALA A 909 -14.52 -6.93 24.26
CA ALA A 909 -14.97 -6.69 22.89
C ALA A 909 -16.32 -5.95 22.70
N PHE A 910 -16.83 -5.23 23.71
CA PHE A 910 -18.11 -4.50 23.61
C PHE A 910 -18.19 -3.15 24.34
N THR A 911 -17.14 -2.68 25.04
CA THR A 911 -17.07 -1.26 25.50
C THR A 911 -15.65 -0.70 25.34
N PRO A 912 -15.33 -0.11 24.17
CA PRO A 912 -14.05 0.52 23.89
C PRO A 912 -13.72 1.80 24.73
N ASP A 913 -13.63 1.70 26.06
CA ASP A 913 -13.28 2.81 26.99
C ASP A 913 -11.76 3.13 27.00
N THR A 914 -11.35 4.29 26.48
CA THR A 914 -9.94 4.75 26.48
C THR A 914 -9.74 5.98 27.34
N GLN A 915 -9.67 5.82 28.65
CA GLN A 915 -9.22 6.90 29.53
C GLN A 915 -7.72 7.10 29.36
N PHE A 916 -7.26 8.33 29.10
CA PHE A 916 -5.83 8.65 29.10
C PHE A 916 -5.57 10.09 29.52
N GLU A 917 -4.48 10.28 30.27
CA GLU A 917 -4.06 11.59 30.79
C GLU A 917 -2.64 11.91 30.30
N HIS A 918 -2.38 13.17 30.03
CA HIS A 918 -1.06 13.75 29.86
C HIS A 918 -0.47 14.02 31.24
N LEU A 919 0.54 13.25 31.62
CA LEU A 919 1.17 13.37 32.93
C LEU A 919 2.12 14.58 32.98
N PRO A 920 2.10 15.39 34.06
CA PRO A 920 3.09 16.42 34.30
C PRO A 920 4.40 15.82 34.82
N SER A 921 5.53 16.44 34.50
CA SER A 921 6.85 16.03 35.00
C SER A 921 6.98 16.26 36.50
N ILE A 922 7.89 15.51 37.15
CA ILE A 922 8.08 15.53 38.61
C ILE A 922 8.36 16.94 39.15
N ASP A 923 9.06 17.77 38.38
CA ASP A 923 9.35 19.16 38.72
C ASP A 923 8.13 20.08 38.62
N ARG A 924 6.92 19.59 38.38
CA ARG A 924 5.66 20.36 38.42
C ARG A 924 4.75 19.93 39.57
N TRP A 925 5.16 18.92 40.32
CA TRP A 925 4.36 18.30 41.37
C TRP A 925 4.38 19.13 42.65
N GLY A 926 3.25 19.19 43.36
CA GLY A 926 3.11 19.94 44.60
C GLY A 926 3.09 19.05 45.84
N THR A 927 2.88 19.70 46.99
CA THR A 927 2.86 19.04 48.30
C THR A 927 1.50 19.11 48.99
N SER A 928 0.64 20.04 48.59
CA SER A 928 -0.61 20.34 49.27
C SER A 928 -1.81 20.22 48.33
N PHE A 929 -2.81 19.43 48.72
CA PHE A 929 -4.00 19.18 47.91
C PHE A 929 -5.24 19.22 48.78
N VAL A 930 -6.34 19.71 48.23
CA VAL A 930 -7.66 19.55 48.80
C VAL A 930 -8.47 18.68 47.86
N VAL A 931 -9.02 17.59 48.39
CA VAL A 931 -9.87 16.66 47.64
C VAL A 931 -11.19 16.47 48.34
N GLN A 932 -12.22 16.17 47.57
CA GLN A 932 -13.55 15.86 48.07
C GLN A 932 -14.15 14.77 47.18
N LYS A 933 -15.05 13.96 47.74
CA LYS A 933 -15.84 13.03 46.93
C LYS A 933 -16.73 13.80 45.94
N ALA A 934 -16.75 13.37 44.68
CA ALA A 934 -17.68 13.82 43.67
C ALA A 934 -19.14 13.54 44.09
N ASN A 935 -20.10 14.25 43.50
CA ASN A 935 -21.51 14.18 43.88
C ASN A 935 -22.22 12.95 43.26
N ARG A 936 -21.59 11.78 43.35
CA ARG A 936 -22.01 10.50 42.77
C ARG A 936 -22.31 9.41 43.80
N GLN A 937 -23.00 8.36 43.37
CA GLN A 937 -23.39 7.23 44.23
C GLN A 937 -22.24 6.24 44.52
N SER A 938 -21.18 6.23 43.69
CA SER A 938 -20.00 5.35 43.81
C SER A 938 -19.00 5.84 44.88
N LEU A 939 -17.92 5.06 45.11
CA LEU A 939 -16.80 5.45 45.98
C LEU A 939 -15.70 6.11 45.15
N ASP A 940 -14.97 7.01 45.78
CA ASP A 940 -13.86 7.72 45.15
C ASP A 940 -12.53 7.25 45.73
N ARG A 941 -11.54 7.02 44.88
CA ARG A 941 -10.19 6.69 45.29
C ARG A 941 -9.26 7.80 44.87
N ILE A 942 -8.57 8.37 45.85
CA ILE A 942 -7.52 9.34 45.65
C ILE A 942 -6.19 8.61 45.69
N ARG A 943 -5.56 8.46 44.53
CA ARG A 943 -4.25 7.83 44.37
C ARG A 943 -3.17 8.88 44.49
N MET A 944 -2.25 8.68 45.42
CA MET A 944 -1.12 9.58 45.70
C MET A 944 0.17 8.84 45.34
N VAL A 945 1.01 9.43 44.49
CA VAL A 945 2.29 8.84 44.04
C VAL A 945 3.44 9.75 44.46
N ALA A 946 4.48 9.19 45.09
CA ALA A 946 5.61 9.96 45.60
C ALA A 946 6.74 10.14 44.57
N ALA A 947 7.28 11.36 44.46
CA ALA A 947 8.44 11.64 43.62
C ALA A 947 9.76 11.15 44.23
N PHE A 948 9.86 11.13 45.57
CA PHE A 948 11.11 10.92 46.29
C PHE A 948 10.97 9.93 47.45
N ASP A 949 12.10 9.35 47.87
CA ASP A 949 12.15 8.42 48.99
C ASP A 949 11.92 9.13 50.33
N GLY A 950 11.10 8.50 51.19
CA GLY A 950 10.80 9.02 52.52
C GLY A 950 9.74 10.11 52.53
N THR A 951 8.90 10.18 51.48
CA THR A 951 7.77 11.10 51.41
C THR A 951 6.73 10.72 52.45
N GLU A 952 6.57 11.52 53.50
CA GLU A 952 5.50 11.36 54.48
C GLU A 952 4.25 12.09 53.97
N VAL A 953 3.16 11.35 53.79
CA VAL A 953 1.84 11.88 53.38
C VAL A 953 0.93 11.93 54.59
N ARG A 954 0.34 13.10 54.84
CA ARG A 954 -0.64 13.36 55.90
C ARG A 954 -2.00 13.64 55.31
N VAL A 955 -3.04 13.04 55.90
CA VAL A 955 -4.45 13.31 55.57
C VAL A 955 -5.10 13.93 56.80
N ASN A 956 -5.64 15.14 56.65
CA ASN A 956 -6.19 15.94 57.75
C ASN A 956 -5.22 16.02 58.96
N GLY A 957 -3.92 16.17 58.67
CA GLY A 957 -2.85 16.38 59.65
C GLY A 957 -2.30 15.10 60.30
N ALA A 958 -2.99 13.97 60.17
CA ALA A 958 -2.53 12.67 60.63
C ALA A 958 -1.64 12.00 59.58
N VAL A 959 -0.55 11.35 60.00
CA VAL A 959 0.30 10.54 59.11
C VAL A 959 -0.53 9.41 58.52
N TYR A 960 -0.60 9.37 57.20
CA TYR A 960 -1.37 8.39 56.44
C TYR A 960 -0.46 7.33 55.81
N ALA A 961 0.63 7.77 55.15
CA ALA A 961 1.59 6.88 54.50
C ALA A 961 3.02 7.44 54.57
N LEU A 962 4.00 6.53 54.56
CA LEU A 962 5.41 6.85 54.30
C LEU A 962 5.81 6.13 53.01
N LEU A 963 6.10 6.88 51.96
CA LEU A 963 6.27 6.38 50.60
C LEU A 963 7.73 6.51 50.14
N GLY A 964 8.21 5.48 49.45
CA GLY A 964 9.42 5.53 48.63
C GLY A 964 9.16 6.19 47.27
N ARG A 965 10.22 6.50 46.52
CA ARG A 965 10.13 7.01 45.15
C ARG A 965 9.28 6.08 44.29
N ALA A 966 8.35 6.67 43.55
CA ALA A 966 7.38 6.01 42.69
C ALA A 966 6.43 5.03 43.39
N GLN A 967 6.40 5.00 44.74
CA GLN A 967 5.38 4.26 45.48
C GLN A 967 4.09 5.06 45.56
N SER A 968 2.96 4.35 45.62
CA SER A 968 1.64 4.94 45.70
C SER A 968 0.86 4.52 46.94
N ALA A 969 -0.03 5.39 47.42
CA ALA A 969 -1.06 5.07 48.40
C ALA A 969 -2.44 5.51 47.90
N ASP A 970 -3.47 4.73 48.21
CA ASP A 970 -4.86 4.98 47.80
C ASP A 970 -5.70 5.37 49.03
N LEU A 971 -6.22 6.60 49.05
CA LEU A 971 -7.21 7.08 50.05
C LEU A 971 -8.62 6.89 49.48
N LEU A 972 -9.51 6.24 50.22
CA LEU A 972 -10.91 6.09 49.83
C LEU A 972 -11.77 7.21 50.44
N LEU A 973 -12.62 7.82 49.62
CA LEU A 973 -13.63 8.79 50.04
C LEU A 973 -15.03 8.19 49.85
N ASP A 974 -15.76 8.07 50.96
CA ASP A 974 -17.11 7.50 51.03
C ASP A 974 -18.19 8.53 51.40
N ALA A 975 -17.78 9.73 51.79
CA ALA A 975 -18.66 10.86 52.11
C ALA A 975 -18.22 12.14 51.38
N VAL A 976 -19.16 13.07 51.16
CA VAL A 976 -18.93 14.36 50.50
C VAL A 976 -18.35 15.35 51.53
N ASP A 977 -17.15 15.08 52.00
CA ASP A 977 -16.38 15.95 52.89
C ASP A 977 -14.95 16.17 52.39
N THR A 978 -14.36 17.31 52.74
CA THR A 978 -13.02 17.67 52.29
C THR A 978 -11.95 16.88 53.03
N ARG A 979 -10.85 16.60 52.33
CA ARG A 979 -9.61 16.07 52.89
C ARG A 979 -8.46 16.97 52.46
N ALA A 980 -7.71 17.45 53.43
CA ALA A 980 -6.42 18.09 53.19
C ALA A 980 -5.34 17.01 53.13
N ILE A 981 -4.65 16.92 52.00
CA ILE A 981 -3.49 16.05 51.80
C ILE A 981 -2.26 16.96 51.82
N VAL A 982 -1.33 16.67 52.73
CA VAL A 982 -0.06 17.42 52.86
C VAL A 982 1.09 16.43 52.88
N ALA A 983 2.04 16.58 51.98
CA ALA A 983 3.23 15.75 51.88
C ALA A 983 4.51 16.52 52.26
N THR A 984 5.52 15.82 52.77
CA THR A 984 6.82 16.43 53.07
C THR A 984 7.70 16.64 51.83
N GLN A 985 7.33 16.02 50.70
CA GLN A 985 8.02 16.06 49.42
C GLN A 985 6.97 16.02 48.29
N PRO A 986 7.30 16.45 47.07
CA PRO A 986 6.37 16.49 45.95
C PRO A 986 5.67 15.13 45.67
N ILE A 987 4.37 15.19 45.43
CA ILE A 987 3.52 14.05 45.06
C ILE A 987 2.62 14.41 43.86
N LEU A 988 2.21 13.39 43.11
CA LEU A 988 1.11 13.51 42.15
C LEU A 988 -0.15 12.90 42.77
N VAL A 989 -1.28 13.58 42.62
CA VAL A 989 -2.58 13.13 43.12
C VAL A 989 -3.53 12.94 41.94
N ALA A 990 -4.17 11.78 41.87
CA ALA A 990 -5.16 11.46 40.86
C ALA A 990 -6.46 10.98 41.52
N HIS A 991 -7.57 11.46 41.00
CA HIS A 991 -8.90 10.97 41.32
C HIS A 991 -9.21 9.77 40.43
N VAL A 992 -9.51 8.63 41.05
CA VAL A 992 -9.85 7.37 40.40
C VAL A 992 -11.22 6.90 40.89
N GLU A 993 -12.15 6.62 40.01
CA GLU A 993 -13.46 6.06 40.42
C GLU A 993 -13.35 4.61 40.90
N VAL A 994 -14.18 4.25 41.90
CA VAL A 994 -14.39 2.87 42.36
C VAL A 994 -15.89 2.58 42.39
N ASP A 995 -16.41 1.83 41.43
CA ASP A 995 -17.80 1.34 41.46
C ASP A 995 -17.87 -0.13 41.93
N PRO A 996 -18.50 -0.42 43.09
CA PRO A 996 -18.75 -1.78 43.55
C PRO A 996 -20.11 -2.37 43.09
N SER A 997 -20.94 -1.63 42.33
CA SER A 997 -22.35 -1.93 42.07
C SER A 997 -22.80 -1.90 40.61
N LYS A 998 -22.05 -1.26 39.70
CA LYS A 998 -22.33 -1.33 38.26
C LYS A 998 -21.70 -2.55 37.61
N THR A 999 -22.40 -3.07 36.60
CA THR A 999 -21.97 -4.20 35.78
C THR A 999 -20.95 -3.81 34.69
N SER A 1000 -20.51 -2.55 34.61
CA SER A 1000 -19.39 -2.11 33.76
C SER A 1000 -18.19 -1.70 34.63
N ASP A 1001 -17.03 -2.30 34.35
CA ASP A 1001 -15.75 -2.08 35.02
C ASP A 1001 -15.05 -0.83 34.41
N GLU A 1002 -15.63 0.38 34.53
CA GLU A 1002 -15.15 1.57 33.81
C GLU A 1002 -14.72 2.69 34.80
N PRO A 1003 -13.43 2.78 35.19
CA PRO A 1003 -13.01 3.67 36.29
C PRO A 1003 -12.38 4.98 35.81
N MET A 1004 -13.09 6.11 35.79
CA MET A 1004 -12.55 7.46 35.52
C MET A 1004 -11.17 7.73 36.16
N LEU A 1005 -10.24 8.36 35.44
CA LEU A 1005 -8.99 8.93 35.95
C LEU A 1005 -9.01 10.45 35.70
N ALA A 1006 -8.60 11.25 36.70
CA ALA A 1006 -8.45 12.69 36.53
C ALA A 1006 -7.31 13.20 37.43
N LEU A 1007 -6.39 14.01 36.90
CA LEU A 1007 -5.33 14.60 37.71
C LEU A 1007 -5.85 15.74 38.60
N VAL A 1008 -5.44 15.75 39.88
CA VAL A 1008 -5.83 16.78 40.85
C VAL A 1008 -4.71 17.82 40.97
N PRO A 1009 -4.98 19.12 40.72
CA PRO A 1009 -3.98 20.16 40.91
C PRO A 1009 -3.58 20.30 42.38
N PRO A 1010 -2.29 20.49 42.69
CA PRO A 1010 -1.87 21.01 43.99
C PRO A 1010 -2.34 22.46 44.15
N VAL A 1011 -2.60 22.89 45.38
CA VAL A 1011 -3.05 24.27 45.65
C VAL A 1011 -2.00 25.31 45.26
N GLU A 1012 -0.73 24.90 45.18
CA GLU A 1012 0.42 25.66 44.70
C GLU A 1012 0.33 26.02 43.20
N GLN A 1013 -0.48 25.29 42.42
CA GLN A 1013 -0.61 25.48 40.96
C GLN A 1013 -1.92 26.16 40.53
N LEU A 1014 -2.74 26.65 41.48
CA LEU A 1014 -4.03 27.30 41.20
C LEU A 1014 -3.85 28.66 40.49
N VAL A 1015 -4.80 29.06 39.66
CA VAL A 1015 -4.72 30.24 38.78
C VAL A 1015 -5.64 31.37 39.21
N THR A 1016 -5.26 32.63 38.95
CA THR A 1016 -6.05 33.83 39.35
C THR A 1016 -7.33 34.08 38.55
N SER A 1017 -7.40 33.47 37.37
CA SER A 1017 -8.53 33.49 36.44
C SER A 1017 -8.39 32.24 35.60
N ALA A 1018 -9.47 31.48 35.40
CA ALA A 1018 -9.46 30.34 34.51
C ALA A 1018 -10.17 30.72 33.20
N PHE A 1019 -9.47 30.59 32.07
CA PHE A 1019 -10.14 30.66 30.77
C PHE A 1019 -11.09 29.48 30.64
N GLY A 1020 -12.06 29.64 29.73
CA GLY A 1020 -13.14 28.69 29.61
C GLY A 1020 -12.61 27.27 29.42
N PHE A 1021 -12.98 26.38 30.34
CA PHE A 1021 -12.78 24.96 30.14
C PHE A 1021 -13.91 24.50 29.23
N THR A 1022 -13.56 23.71 28.22
CA THR A 1022 -14.54 23.02 27.39
C THR A 1022 -14.97 21.78 28.14
N GLU A 1023 -16.26 21.64 28.37
CA GLU A 1023 -16.87 20.34 28.58
C GLU A 1023 -17.89 20.13 27.46
N PHE A 1024 -17.43 19.52 26.37
CA PHE A 1024 -18.26 19.22 25.22
C PHE A 1024 -18.50 17.72 25.16
N THR A 1025 -19.58 17.25 25.79
CA THR A 1025 -20.19 15.94 25.45
C THR A 1025 -21.34 16.11 24.45
N GLY A 1026 -21.38 17.22 23.70
CA GLY A 1026 -22.49 17.59 22.82
C GLY A 1026 -22.79 16.63 21.66
N ARG A 1027 -21.99 15.57 21.45
CA ARG A 1027 -22.28 14.48 20.48
C ARG A 1027 -22.88 13.21 21.11
N PHE A 1028 -22.91 13.07 22.43
CA PHE A 1028 -23.46 11.90 23.13
C PHE A 1028 -24.97 12.04 23.41
N SER A 1029 -25.78 12.34 22.40
CA SER A 1029 -27.23 12.47 22.60
C SER A 1029 -27.96 11.15 22.33
N LEU A 1030 -28.22 10.30 23.35
CA LEU A 1030 -29.22 9.23 23.23
C LEU A 1030 -29.98 8.82 24.54
N ALA A 1031 -30.16 9.65 25.57
CA ALA A 1031 -31.28 9.47 26.53
C ALA A 1031 -31.52 10.69 27.45
N PRO A 1032 -32.77 11.18 27.65
CA PRO A 1032 -33.03 12.21 28.65
C PRO A 1032 -32.85 11.67 30.08
N GLY A 1033 -31.87 12.19 30.82
CA GLY A 1033 -31.75 12.02 32.28
C GLY A 1033 -30.42 11.49 32.82
N PHE A 1034 -29.38 11.30 31.99
CA PHE A 1034 -28.07 10.80 32.42
C PHE A 1034 -26.90 11.75 32.17
N ASP A 1035 -27.15 12.94 31.60
CA ASP A 1035 -26.09 13.83 31.12
C ASP A 1035 -25.88 14.99 32.12
N PHE A 1036 -24.93 14.84 33.03
CA PHE A 1036 -24.49 15.90 33.91
C PHE A 1036 -23.02 15.75 34.25
N ASP A 1037 -22.33 16.89 34.30
CA ASP A 1037 -20.92 16.96 34.67
C ASP A 1037 -20.78 17.54 36.08
N ASP A 1038 -19.94 16.91 36.90
CA ASP A 1038 -19.59 17.36 38.24
C ASP A 1038 -18.24 18.10 38.19
N LEU A 1039 -18.31 19.43 38.23
CA LEU A 1039 -17.17 20.30 38.41
C LEU A 1039 -16.83 20.44 39.89
N GLN A 1040 -15.62 20.03 40.27
CA GLN A 1040 -15.08 20.27 41.61
C GLN A 1040 -14.18 21.49 41.60
N LEU A 1041 -14.62 22.56 42.24
CA LEU A 1041 -13.85 23.80 42.38
C LEU A 1041 -13.12 23.83 43.71
N VAL A 1042 -11.90 24.38 43.71
CA VAL A 1042 -11.13 24.72 44.90
C VAL A 1042 -10.74 26.20 44.86
N ALA A 1043 -10.94 26.89 45.98
CA ALA A 1043 -10.57 28.31 46.15
C ALA A 1043 -10.27 28.62 47.63
N PRO A 1044 -9.48 29.67 47.94
CA PRO A 1044 -9.27 30.12 49.31
C PRO A 1044 -10.59 30.40 50.02
N THR A 1045 -10.74 29.92 51.26
CA THR A 1045 -12.01 29.99 52.03
C THR A 1045 -12.53 31.43 52.18
N GLY A 1046 -11.63 32.40 52.33
CA GLY A 1046 -11.99 33.82 52.44
C GLY A 1046 -12.47 34.45 51.13
N SER A 1047 -12.25 33.78 49.99
CA SER A 1047 -12.44 34.33 48.65
C SER A 1047 -13.54 33.62 47.86
N VAL A 1048 -14.16 32.56 48.38
CA VAL A 1048 -15.18 31.77 47.66
C VAL A 1048 -16.34 32.60 47.13
N GLY A 1049 -16.73 33.68 47.83
CA GLY A 1049 -17.81 34.58 47.40
C GLY A 1049 -17.47 35.45 46.18
N SER A 1050 -16.22 35.43 45.72
CA SER A 1050 -15.75 36.15 44.53
C SER A 1050 -15.65 35.27 43.28
N VAL A 1051 -15.80 33.96 43.41
CA VAL A 1051 -15.71 33.00 42.30
C VAL A 1051 -16.97 33.11 41.42
N LEU A 1052 -16.76 33.29 40.12
CA LEU A 1052 -17.78 33.41 39.10
C LEU A 1052 -17.70 32.24 38.13
N LEU A 1053 -18.84 31.64 37.81
CA LEU A 1053 -19.02 30.68 36.76
C LEU A 1053 -19.99 31.27 35.73
N ASP A 1054 -19.59 31.34 34.46
CA ASP A 1054 -20.32 31.99 33.37
C ASP A 1054 -20.76 33.43 33.69
N GLY A 1055 -19.90 34.15 34.41
CA GLY A 1055 -20.15 35.51 34.87
C GLY A 1055 -21.13 35.63 36.05
N ALA A 1056 -21.61 34.51 36.61
CA ALA A 1056 -22.50 34.47 37.76
C ALA A 1056 -21.80 33.87 39.00
N PRO A 1057 -22.07 34.35 40.23
CA PRO A 1057 -21.49 33.76 41.43
C PRO A 1057 -21.84 32.26 41.59
N VAL A 1058 -20.87 31.45 42.00
CA VAL A 1058 -21.09 30.02 42.25
C VAL A 1058 -22.04 29.84 43.45
N THR A 1059 -23.21 29.23 43.20
CA THR A 1059 -24.25 29.02 44.23
C THR A 1059 -24.14 27.70 44.98
N ALA A 1060 -23.24 26.80 44.56
CA ALA A 1060 -23.00 25.54 45.24
C ALA A 1060 -22.45 25.74 46.65
N ALA A 1061 -22.67 24.76 47.53
CA ALA A 1061 -22.17 24.81 48.89
C ALA A 1061 -20.65 24.61 48.92
N TRP A 1062 -19.93 25.61 49.44
CA TRP A 1062 -18.50 25.52 49.70
C TRP A 1062 -18.25 24.83 51.04
N VAL A 1063 -17.45 23.77 51.03
CA VAL A 1063 -17.04 23.00 52.20
C VAL A 1063 -15.58 23.35 52.52
N PRO A 1064 -15.30 23.96 53.68
CA PRO A 1064 -13.94 24.34 54.03
C PRO A 1064 -13.10 23.13 54.42
N ASP A 1065 -11.83 23.13 53.99
CA ASP A 1065 -10.82 22.20 54.48
C ASP A 1065 -10.31 22.64 55.88
N PRO A 1066 -9.98 21.69 56.76
CA PRO A 1066 -9.64 22.01 58.14
C PRO A 1066 -8.20 22.52 58.37
N ILE A 1067 -7.33 22.57 57.35
CA ILE A 1067 -5.87 22.77 57.53
C ILE A 1067 -5.29 23.84 56.60
N LEU A 1068 -5.53 23.73 55.30
CA LEU A 1068 -4.86 24.52 54.26
C LEU A 1068 -5.52 25.89 54.03
N GLY A 1069 -6.74 26.11 54.54
CA GLY A 1069 -7.45 27.38 54.42
C GLY A 1069 -8.21 27.55 53.11
N TYR A 1070 -8.41 26.48 52.37
CA TYR A 1070 -9.18 26.40 51.12
C TYR A 1070 -10.56 25.79 51.36
N SER A 1071 -11.45 25.96 50.40
CA SER A 1071 -12.76 25.35 50.37
C SER A 1071 -12.99 24.71 49.02
N MET A 1072 -13.77 23.63 49.00
CA MET A 1072 -14.21 22.99 47.76
C MET A 1072 -15.71 23.10 47.56
N ALA A 1073 -16.14 23.19 46.31
CA ALA A 1073 -17.55 23.12 45.92
C ALA A 1073 -17.73 22.13 44.77
N ASN A 1074 -18.75 21.29 44.88
CA ASN A 1074 -19.22 20.45 43.78
C ASN A 1074 -20.34 21.20 43.04
N VAL A 1075 -20.13 21.50 41.76
CA VAL A 1075 -21.07 22.20 40.89
C VAL A 1075 -21.49 21.26 39.77
N THR A 1076 -22.79 21.05 39.60
CA THR A 1076 -23.29 20.28 38.46
C THR A 1076 -23.54 21.22 37.29
N LEU A 1077 -22.93 20.95 36.14
CA LEU A 1077 -23.00 21.80 34.94
C LEU A 1077 -23.89 21.16 33.86
N PRO A 1078 -24.60 21.99 33.06
CA PRO A 1078 -25.12 21.54 31.78
C PRO A 1078 -23.97 21.37 30.78
N LEU A 1079 -24.22 20.70 29.66
CA LEU A 1079 -23.20 20.54 28.61
C LEU A 1079 -22.88 21.88 27.93
N GLY A 1080 -21.59 22.19 27.73
CA GLY A 1080 -21.17 23.39 27.00
C GLY A 1080 -19.79 23.94 27.38
N LEU A 1081 -19.41 25.04 26.70
CA LEU A 1081 -18.24 25.83 27.09
C LEU A 1081 -18.61 26.67 28.32
N HIS A 1082 -17.85 26.49 29.39
CA HIS A 1082 -18.04 27.20 30.65
C HIS A 1082 -16.83 28.06 30.99
N ARG A 1083 -17.06 29.22 31.59
CA ARG A 1083 -16.01 30.18 31.96
C ARG A 1083 -15.94 30.37 33.46
N LEU A 1084 -14.74 30.29 34.03
CA LEU A 1084 -14.51 30.41 35.47
C LEU A 1084 -13.66 31.66 35.78
N ASP A 1085 -14.31 32.72 36.25
CA ASP A 1085 -13.66 33.99 36.60
C ASP A 1085 -13.67 34.25 38.11
N SER A 1086 -13.06 35.37 38.50
CA SER A 1086 -13.20 35.94 39.83
C SER A 1086 -13.50 37.43 39.78
N LEU A 1087 -14.24 37.95 40.76
CA LEU A 1087 -14.40 39.39 41.00
C LEU A 1087 -13.10 40.08 41.41
N SER A 1088 -12.07 39.33 41.79
CA SER A 1088 -10.75 39.84 42.17
C SER A 1088 -9.65 39.09 41.41
N PRO A 1089 -8.73 39.80 40.74
CA PRO A 1089 -7.63 39.20 39.98
C PRO A 1089 -6.56 38.54 40.86
N ALA A 1090 -6.70 38.59 42.19
CA ALA A 1090 -5.79 37.95 43.15
C ALA A 1090 -6.30 36.59 43.68
N VAL A 1091 -7.48 36.14 43.24
CA VAL A 1091 -8.13 34.95 43.81
C VAL A 1091 -7.75 33.73 43.01
N LEU A 1092 -7.04 32.81 43.65
CA LEU A 1092 -6.65 31.54 43.06
C LEU A 1092 -7.83 30.56 43.03
N ILE A 1093 -8.09 30.00 41.86
CA ILE A 1093 -9.14 29.04 41.59
C ILE A 1093 -8.53 27.91 40.76
N GLY A 1094 -9.01 26.70 40.98
CA GLY A 1094 -8.75 25.56 40.10
C GLY A 1094 -9.76 24.47 40.40
N GLY A 1095 -9.51 23.28 39.86
CA GLY A 1095 -10.45 22.19 40.05
C GLY A 1095 -10.20 20.99 39.18
N VAL A 1096 -11.19 20.11 39.17
CA VAL A 1096 -11.26 18.94 38.31
C VAL A 1096 -12.68 18.88 37.75
N SER A 1097 -12.80 18.74 36.43
CA SER A 1097 -14.06 18.43 35.76
C SER A 1097 -14.18 16.94 35.58
N MET A 1098 -15.36 16.38 35.84
CA MET A 1098 -15.62 14.95 35.77
C MET A 1098 -17.04 14.73 35.27
N GLY A 1099 -17.25 13.77 34.40
CA GLY A 1099 -18.58 13.54 33.83
C GLY A 1099 -18.85 12.11 33.39
N TYR A 1100 -20.13 11.87 33.07
CA TYR A 1100 -20.65 10.56 32.68
C TYR A 1100 -21.58 10.63 31.48
N GLY A 1101 -21.35 9.74 30.52
CA GLY A 1101 -22.24 9.44 29.41
C GLY A 1101 -22.72 7.98 29.43
N PHE A 1102 -23.47 7.56 28.41
CA PHE A 1102 -24.03 6.21 28.28
C PHE A 1102 -22.93 5.15 28.01
N GLY A 1103 -22.12 4.82 29.01
CA GLY A 1103 -20.98 3.89 28.90
C GLY A 1103 -19.60 4.57 28.89
N SER A 1104 -19.52 5.88 29.12
CA SER A 1104 -18.28 6.65 29.13
C SER A 1104 -18.08 7.45 30.42
N ALA A 1105 -16.83 7.60 30.84
CA ALA A 1105 -16.43 8.49 31.92
C ALA A 1105 -15.21 9.32 31.50
N HIS A 1106 -15.26 10.62 31.71
CA HIS A 1106 -14.15 11.54 31.45
C HIS A 1106 -13.78 12.30 32.72
N GLY A 1107 -12.52 12.69 32.80
CA GLY A 1107 -11.97 13.48 33.89
C GLY A 1107 -10.85 14.35 33.36
N THR A 1108 -10.81 15.63 33.72
CA THR A 1108 -9.70 16.49 33.34
C THR A 1108 -9.50 17.61 34.36
N ALA A 1109 -8.26 18.06 34.46
CA ALA A 1109 -7.89 19.20 35.27
C ALA A 1109 -8.53 20.51 34.76
N VAL A 1110 -9.07 21.32 35.67
CA VAL A 1110 -9.48 22.70 35.34
C VAL A 1110 -8.31 23.63 35.64
N GLU A 1111 -7.57 23.98 34.58
CA GLU A 1111 -6.41 24.88 34.52
C GLU A 1111 -5.36 24.73 35.64
N TRP A 1112 -4.11 24.43 35.25
CA TRP A 1112 -2.94 24.42 36.12
C TRP A 1112 -1.94 25.43 35.60
N ARG A 1113 -1.20 26.10 36.50
CA ARG A 1113 -0.03 26.90 36.12
C ARG A 1113 1.09 26.04 35.53
N LEU A 1114 1.24 24.77 35.91
CA LEU A 1114 2.37 23.94 35.45
C LEU A 1114 3.73 24.66 35.64
N ASN A 1115 3.91 25.49 36.68
CA ASN A 1115 5.19 26.11 37.00
C ASN A 1115 6.14 25.08 37.66
N GLN A 1116 7.45 25.34 37.65
CA GLN A 1116 8.40 24.40 38.27
C GLN A 1116 8.28 24.49 39.80
N LEU A 1117 8.05 23.36 40.44
CA LEU A 1117 7.99 23.14 41.88
C LEU A 1117 9.07 22.12 42.28
N GLY A 1118 9.76 22.36 43.40
CA GLY A 1118 10.51 21.30 44.10
C GLY A 1118 11.92 20.95 43.61
N ARG A 1119 12.63 21.85 42.92
CA ARG A 1119 14.11 21.77 42.84
C ARG A 1119 14.75 22.40 44.10
N PRO A 1120 15.99 22.03 44.49
CA PRO A 1120 16.72 22.74 45.52
C PRO A 1120 16.94 24.19 45.05
N CYS A 1121 16.08 25.07 45.55
CA CYS A 1121 16.09 26.48 45.25
C CYS A 1121 17.35 27.12 45.85
N VAL A 1122 18.06 27.88 45.02
CA VAL A 1122 19.15 28.75 45.46
C VAL A 1122 18.51 30.14 45.48
N PRO A 1123 18.28 30.75 46.67
CA PRO A 1123 17.62 32.05 46.75
C PRO A 1123 18.35 33.04 45.85
N ALA A 1124 17.68 33.49 44.79
CA ALA A 1124 18.19 34.51 43.89
C ALA A 1124 17.63 35.88 44.29
N ALA A 1125 18.26 36.96 43.84
CA ALA A 1125 17.64 38.28 44.00
C ALA A 1125 16.51 38.36 42.96
N GLY A 1126 15.26 38.19 43.41
CA GLY A 1126 14.10 37.99 42.53
C GLY A 1126 13.86 39.13 41.55
N ALA A 1127 13.30 38.79 40.38
CA ALA A 1127 12.76 39.75 39.44
C ALA A 1127 11.23 39.78 39.58
N PRO A 1128 10.61 40.92 39.94
CA PRO A 1128 9.16 41.00 40.04
C PRO A 1128 8.50 40.57 38.73
N GLY A 1129 7.64 39.55 38.78
CA GLY A 1129 6.91 39.04 37.60
C GLY A 1129 7.62 37.94 36.81
N ASP A 1130 8.61 37.25 37.39
CA ASP A 1130 9.33 36.15 36.73
C ASP A 1130 8.79 34.74 37.05
N LEU A 1131 7.74 34.65 37.86
CA LEU A 1131 6.90 33.46 38.07
C LEU A 1131 7.63 32.24 38.65
N ASN A 1132 8.81 32.43 39.25
CA ASN A 1132 9.56 31.38 39.94
C ASN A 1132 9.31 31.44 41.46
N ASP A 1133 9.42 30.29 42.13
CA ASP A 1133 9.57 30.20 43.60
C ASP A 1133 11.01 30.64 43.95
N ASP A 1134 11.24 31.95 43.89
CA ASP A 1134 12.56 32.60 44.00
C ASP A 1134 13.06 32.71 45.45
N ASP A 1135 12.13 32.69 46.41
CA ASP A 1135 12.39 32.73 47.86
C ASP A 1135 12.34 31.34 48.53
N CYS A 1136 12.00 30.31 47.76
CA CYS A 1136 12.05 28.90 48.13
C CYS A 1136 11.01 28.51 49.21
N ASP A 1137 9.90 29.23 49.33
CA ASP A 1137 8.86 28.94 50.33
C ASP A 1137 7.85 27.88 49.86
N GLY A 1138 7.99 27.43 48.60
CA GLY A 1138 7.12 26.44 47.98
C GLY A 1138 5.83 27.04 47.43
N ARG A 1139 5.75 28.37 47.35
CA ARG A 1139 4.65 29.14 46.77
C ARG A 1139 5.21 30.02 45.65
N ILE A 1140 4.30 30.42 44.78
CA ILE A 1140 4.58 31.37 43.71
C ILE A 1140 3.58 32.51 43.92
N ASP A 1141 3.64 33.12 45.10
CA ASP A 1141 2.71 34.15 45.60
C ASP A 1141 3.30 35.57 45.59
N GLU A 1142 4.59 35.75 45.24
CA GLU A 1142 5.27 37.05 45.20
C GLU A 1142 4.82 38.02 44.07
N GLU A 1143 3.82 37.66 43.25
CA GLU A 1143 3.37 38.46 42.10
C GLU A 1143 2.19 39.39 42.34
N LEU A 1144 2.11 40.03 43.51
CA LEU A 1144 1.34 41.26 43.65
C LEU A 1144 2.27 42.46 43.53
N ALA A 1145 1.95 43.38 42.60
CA ALA A 1145 2.67 44.63 42.37
C ALA A 1145 2.51 45.65 43.53
N ASN A 1146 2.58 45.20 44.79
CA ASN A 1146 2.40 46.03 46.00
C ASN A 1146 3.60 46.03 46.96
N VAL A 1147 4.74 45.43 46.59
CA VAL A 1147 6.03 45.55 47.32
C VAL A 1147 5.95 45.04 48.77
N VAL A 1148 5.05 44.11 49.04
CA VAL A 1148 5.00 43.39 50.32
C VAL A 1148 5.08 41.90 49.99
N ASP A 1149 6.21 41.31 50.39
CA ASP A 1149 6.32 39.93 50.86
C ASP A 1149 5.28 39.68 51.97
#